data_AF-A0A355CPF1-F1
#
_entry.id   AF-A0A355CPF1-F1
#
_cell.length_a   1.000
_cell.length_b   1.000
_cell.length_c   1.000
_cell.angle_alpha   90.00
_cell.angle_beta   90.00
_cell.angle_gamma   90.00
#
_symmetry.space_group_name_H-M   'P 1'
#
loop_
_entity.id
_entity.type
_entity.pdbx_description
1 polymer ?
#
loop_
_entity_poly.entity_id
_entity_poly.type
_entity_poly.pdbx_seq_one_letter_code
_entity_poly.pdbx_strand_id
1 'polypeptide(L)'
;MIEDIALVGTTKKAIAFINPTVEDYQMLVEGVVPGIQAVVLDPKRDGVEQITQILGKSSFVEAIHIISHGSPGSLHLGNTQLSLETLNRYATQLQRWDAPNILLYSCHLAAEVQGGQFVEQFAQLTGATVYASNTLVGSSGRGGTWHLARVAGTSHLKASSLAFAPQVLAKYPGVFPQIINSNGGTNSTDGIGVTINENGTFKVVKNGSKQVYENSSLIPNTSIGLALGVGNVTYAGNGYNSLSDNPQLKLLNQWAVSGSGTSASPNQVTTTFYADVNNNNSFDPATDFQIQWIARYVYPDDRFSNEFNIAAPTGNTSAVKLYQGFDSYLAGGDAGPAYGLTATNTPLTGTTDNPKFIGVRKNPGLPTESLMGFTENQGEFSRWYSGRFDTPATQIDNGGDLTNTYDTNTGTDNGITVQYDLGVLTGTTTISNSLAFDIDAINIPNAQPSFTAGNPTAVSEDAGAQTIANWATFNPGGAAETSQTATYTVSNLSNPSLFSVAPAVAANGLLTYTPAANANGTSTFSLQVKDDGGTANNGVDTSTTQNLTITVNPVNDQPSFSNLGNQTLTSWTNTAQTVSNWVNSVIFGPANEATQTVSNYIITNDNNTLFTTQPSVATNGTLTYTPSGKPGTATVTVQLQDDGGTANSGVDTSNTATFNITIPAPKVNLTASTTTGSETGTTAITFTATAEGNVVADQTVNLALTGTASAADFTGAIPTQITIPNGSNTGQVTLTVNDDTLAEGNETATLTISSPSAEIALGTTTAQSVIIADNDVAGITITPTTGLTTTEAGGTATFTVQLNTQPTADVTIPLTSNKTTEGTVDKSSVTFTSANWNQPQTVTVTGVDDSIADGNQAYQILKTADTTTTDTTYKNLKPADVAVTNT
;
A
#
# COMPACT_ATOMS: atom_id res chain seq x y z
N MET A 1 9.05 -78.01 -8.35
CA MET A 1 10.46 -78.00 -7.92
C MET A 1 10.66 -76.60 -7.33
N ILE A 2 10.80 -76.39 -6.01
CA ILE A 2 11.49 -77.20 -4.98
C ILE A 2 12.97 -77.33 -5.42
N GLU A 3 13.95 -76.83 -4.68
CA GLU A 3 14.07 -76.89 -3.22
C GLU A 3 13.95 -75.56 -2.45
N ASP A 4 13.51 -75.71 -1.19
CA ASP A 4 13.58 -74.74 -0.11
C ASP A 4 14.10 -75.51 1.12
N ILE A 5 15.31 -75.19 1.58
CA ILE A 5 15.92 -75.75 2.79
C ILE A 5 16.66 -74.62 3.50
N ALA A 6 16.10 -74.16 4.62
CA ALA A 6 16.72 -73.16 5.47
C ALA A 6 17.81 -73.76 6.38
N LEU A 7 18.86 -72.98 6.66
CA LEU A 7 19.71 -73.23 7.83
C LEU A 7 20.19 -71.93 8.47
N VAL A 8 20.02 -71.86 9.79
CA VAL A 8 20.11 -70.66 10.62
C VAL A 8 21.56 -70.28 10.94
N GLY A 9 21.91 -69.02 10.66
CA GLY A 9 22.72 -68.15 11.53
C GLY A 9 24.18 -68.53 11.84
N THR A 10 25.12 -67.75 11.30
CA THR A 10 26.43 -67.49 11.92
C THR A 10 26.65 -65.99 12.10
N THR A 11 26.54 -65.54 13.35
CA THR A 11 26.66 -64.15 13.83
C THR A 11 27.91 -63.41 13.33
N LYS A 12 27.75 -62.14 12.92
CA LYS A 12 28.83 -61.14 13.05
C LYS A 12 29.08 -60.94 14.55
N LYS A 13 30.33 -61.06 15.02
CA LYS A 13 30.60 -61.01 16.46
C LYS A 13 30.97 -59.60 16.94
N ALA A 14 31.86 -58.90 16.26
CA ALA A 14 32.25 -57.55 16.66
C ALA A 14 32.41 -56.61 15.47
N ILE A 15 32.45 -55.30 15.74
CA ILE A 15 32.70 -54.25 14.75
C ILE A 15 33.87 -53.39 15.23
N ALA A 16 34.83 -53.10 14.34
CA ALA A 16 35.98 -52.25 14.60
C ALA A 16 35.88 -50.96 13.77
N PHE A 17 35.57 -49.86 14.45
CA PHE A 17 35.52 -48.52 13.89
C PHE A 17 36.90 -47.87 13.97
N ILE A 18 37.48 -47.56 12.81
CA ILE A 18 38.84 -47.03 12.66
C ILE A 18 38.72 -45.60 12.11
N ASN A 19 39.29 -44.63 12.82
CA ASN A 19 39.41 -43.26 12.32
C ASN A 19 40.63 -43.18 11.37
N PRO A 20 40.47 -42.81 10.09
CA PRO A 20 41.58 -42.81 9.12
C PRO A 20 42.65 -41.74 9.36
N THR A 21 42.52 -40.95 10.44
CA THR A 21 43.59 -40.06 10.93
C THR A 21 44.73 -40.80 11.63
N VAL A 22 44.55 -42.10 11.96
CA VAL A 22 45.58 -42.93 12.60
C VAL A 22 46.69 -43.32 11.60
N GLU A 23 47.94 -43.32 12.06
CA GLU A 23 49.13 -43.78 11.32
C GLU A 23 48.88 -45.21 10.77
N ASP A 24 49.21 -45.46 9.50
CA ASP A 24 49.00 -46.75 8.82
C ASP A 24 47.64 -47.43 9.07
N TYR A 25 46.53 -46.66 9.11
CA TYR A 25 45.20 -47.22 9.39
C TYR A 25 44.80 -48.35 8.42
N GLN A 26 45.36 -48.38 7.20
CA GLN A 26 45.17 -49.48 6.24
C GLN A 26 45.72 -50.80 6.78
N MET A 27 46.90 -50.78 7.41
CA MET A 27 47.48 -51.96 8.08
C MET A 27 46.61 -52.43 9.26
N LEU A 28 45.96 -51.50 9.94
CA LEU A 28 44.99 -51.82 11.01
C LEU A 28 43.71 -52.44 10.42
N VAL A 29 43.17 -51.89 9.32
CA VAL A 29 41.99 -52.44 8.60
C VAL A 29 42.25 -53.85 8.08
N GLU A 30 43.37 -54.08 7.39
CA GLU A 30 43.80 -55.41 6.93
C GLU A 30 44.12 -56.36 8.10
N GLY A 31 44.53 -55.79 9.22
CA GLY A 31 44.94 -56.52 10.42
C GLY A 31 43.81 -56.96 11.36
N VAL A 32 42.56 -56.56 11.10
CA VAL A 32 41.39 -56.95 11.90
C VAL A 32 41.18 -58.47 11.89
N VAL A 33 40.94 -59.07 13.06
CA VAL A 33 40.81 -60.54 13.15
C VAL A 33 39.55 -61.07 12.43
N PRO A 34 39.63 -62.21 11.72
CA PRO A 34 38.49 -62.78 11.02
C PRO A 34 37.27 -63.00 11.94
N GLY A 35 36.13 -62.42 11.56
CA GLY A 35 34.89 -62.44 12.35
C GLY A 35 34.53 -61.08 12.99
N ILE A 36 35.45 -60.11 12.98
CA ILE A 36 35.19 -58.70 13.28
C ILE A 36 35.03 -57.93 11.95
N GLN A 37 34.02 -57.06 11.86
CA GLN A 37 33.84 -56.19 10.71
C GLN A 37 34.66 -54.90 10.89
N ALA A 38 35.65 -54.67 10.02
CA ALA A 38 36.31 -53.36 9.92
C ALA A 38 35.36 -52.31 9.30
N VAL A 39 35.40 -51.08 9.83
CA VAL A 39 34.67 -49.91 9.34
C VAL A 39 35.59 -48.70 9.44
N VAL A 40 35.93 -48.07 8.32
CA VAL A 40 36.63 -46.78 8.32
C VAL A 40 35.60 -45.65 8.43
N LEU A 41 35.82 -44.70 9.35
CA LEU A 41 34.96 -43.53 9.52
C LEU A 41 35.27 -42.46 8.46
N ASP A 42 34.26 -41.74 7.99
CA ASP A 42 34.43 -40.52 7.21
C ASP A 42 34.96 -39.39 8.12
N PRO A 43 36.15 -38.82 7.86
CA PRO A 43 36.73 -37.75 8.69
C PRO A 43 35.98 -36.42 8.57
N LYS A 44 35.04 -36.27 7.61
CA LYS A 44 34.26 -35.03 7.40
C LYS A 44 32.87 -35.07 8.04
N ARG A 45 32.49 -36.16 8.72
CA ARG A 45 31.17 -36.38 9.32
C ARG A 45 31.25 -36.70 10.81
N ASP A 46 30.15 -36.47 11.53
CA ASP A 46 30.09 -36.75 12.97
C ASP A 46 30.30 -38.25 13.23
N GLY A 47 31.37 -38.61 13.94
CA GLY A 47 31.75 -40.00 14.14
C GLY A 47 30.81 -40.75 15.09
N VAL A 48 30.20 -40.04 16.05
CA VAL A 48 29.23 -40.65 16.96
C VAL A 48 27.94 -40.96 16.20
N GLU A 49 27.49 -40.06 15.33
CA GLU A 49 26.36 -40.30 14.43
C GLU A 49 26.66 -41.45 13.45
N GLN A 50 27.84 -41.48 12.82
CA GLN A 50 28.25 -42.57 11.92
C GLN A 50 28.20 -43.94 12.60
N ILE A 51 28.80 -44.07 13.79
CA ILE A 51 28.78 -45.32 14.57
C ILE A 51 27.33 -45.69 14.91
N THR A 52 26.52 -44.73 15.38
CA THR A 52 25.09 -44.94 15.69
C THR A 52 24.28 -45.40 14.47
N GLN A 53 24.51 -44.81 13.30
CA GLN A 53 23.85 -45.16 12.03
C GLN A 53 24.23 -46.57 11.53
N ILE A 54 25.41 -47.08 11.90
CA ILE A 54 25.91 -48.40 11.49
C ILE A 54 25.48 -49.49 12.49
N LEU A 55 25.54 -49.20 13.79
CA LEU A 55 24.99 -50.07 14.84
C LEU A 55 23.48 -50.24 14.68
N GLY A 56 22.74 -49.14 14.42
CA GLY A 56 21.30 -49.19 14.14
C GLY A 56 20.89 -49.91 12.84
N LYS A 57 21.84 -50.38 12.03
CA LYS A 57 21.62 -51.26 10.86
C LYS A 57 22.15 -52.68 11.08
N SER A 58 22.67 -52.99 12.27
CA SER A 58 23.27 -54.27 12.62
C SER A 58 22.33 -55.10 13.48
N SER A 59 22.42 -56.42 13.36
CA SER A 59 21.98 -57.34 14.42
C SER A 59 22.89 -57.19 15.65
N PHE A 60 22.47 -57.72 16.80
CA PHE A 60 23.24 -57.80 18.06
C PHE A 60 24.77 -57.93 17.86
N VAL A 61 25.52 -57.09 18.57
CA VAL A 61 26.98 -56.98 18.49
C VAL A 61 27.60 -57.39 19.84
N GLU A 62 28.53 -58.35 19.83
CA GLU A 62 29.20 -58.92 21.02
C GLU A 62 30.26 -57.96 21.61
N ALA A 63 30.91 -57.17 20.75
CA ALA A 63 31.79 -56.07 21.15
C ALA A 63 31.95 -54.97 20.07
N ILE A 64 32.11 -53.73 20.53
CA ILE A 64 32.49 -52.58 19.69
C ILE A 64 33.96 -52.25 19.97
N HIS A 65 34.77 -52.14 18.93
CA HIS A 65 36.16 -51.70 19.02
C HIS A 65 36.27 -50.33 18.33
N ILE A 66 36.92 -49.36 18.98
CA ILE A 66 37.05 -47.98 18.47
C ILE A 66 38.52 -47.59 18.52
N ILE A 67 39.07 -47.22 17.37
CA ILE A 67 40.51 -47.01 17.17
C ILE A 67 40.72 -45.61 16.60
N SER A 68 41.25 -44.72 17.44
CA SER A 68 41.48 -43.31 17.09
C SER A 68 42.39 -42.59 18.08
N HIS A 69 42.81 -41.38 17.70
CA HIS A 69 43.54 -40.47 18.57
C HIS A 69 42.69 -39.94 19.74
N GLY A 70 43.37 -39.39 20.73
CA GLY A 70 42.73 -38.80 21.90
C GLY A 70 43.73 -38.19 22.88
N SER A 71 43.22 -37.93 24.08
CA SER A 71 43.92 -37.32 25.22
C SER A 71 43.10 -37.61 26.49
N PRO A 72 43.60 -37.31 27.71
CA PRO A 72 42.88 -37.58 28.95
C PRO A 72 41.42 -37.07 28.91
N GLY A 73 40.46 -38.00 28.99
CA GLY A 73 39.03 -37.70 28.94
C GLY A 73 38.47 -37.27 27.58
N SER A 74 39.16 -37.53 26.46
CA SER A 74 38.77 -37.06 25.13
C SER A 74 39.16 -38.00 23.98
N LEU A 75 38.23 -38.25 23.05
CA LEU A 75 38.34 -39.21 21.94
C LEU A 75 37.88 -38.61 20.61
N HIS A 76 38.65 -38.76 19.53
CA HIS A 76 38.32 -38.17 18.21
C HIS A 76 37.72 -39.18 17.24
N LEU A 77 36.54 -38.89 16.71
CA LEU A 77 35.74 -39.80 15.86
C LEU A 77 35.17 -39.02 14.68
N GLY A 78 35.65 -39.30 13.46
CA GLY A 78 35.28 -38.47 12.30
C GLY A 78 35.71 -37.02 12.51
N ASN A 79 34.80 -36.06 12.38
CA ASN A 79 35.01 -34.66 12.78
C ASN A 79 34.55 -34.34 14.23
N THR A 80 34.13 -35.34 15.02
CA THR A 80 33.65 -35.16 16.40
C THR A 80 34.76 -35.33 17.42
N GLN A 81 34.78 -34.47 18.43
CA GLN A 81 35.46 -34.73 19.71
C GLN A 81 34.43 -35.18 20.76
N LEU A 82 34.53 -36.43 21.20
CA LEU A 82 33.75 -36.97 22.30
C LEU A 82 34.59 -36.87 23.59
N SER A 83 34.22 -35.93 24.47
CA SER A 83 34.93 -35.60 25.70
C SER A 83 33.98 -35.60 26.89
N LEU A 84 34.51 -35.53 28.12
CA LEU A 84 33.71 -35.49 29.36
C LEU A 84 32.58 -34.44 29.32
N GLU A 85 32.85 -33.29 28.70
CA GLU A 85 31.91 -32.19 28.51
C GLU A 85 30.84 -32.50 27.45
N THR A 86 31.19 -33.20 26.37
CA THR A 86 30.28 -33.49 25.25
C THR A 86 29.53 -34.81 25.39
N LEU A 87 29.94 -35.74 26.27
CA LEU A 87 29.28 -37.03 26.53
C LEU A 87 27.75 -36.90 26.68
N ASN A 88 27.29 -35.96 27.50
CA ASN A 88 25.86 -35.75 27.77
C ASN A 88 25.09 -35.22 26.53
N ARG A 89 25.74 -34.50 25.61
CA ARG A 89 25.13 -34.06 24.35
C ARG A 89 24.84 -35.24 23.41
N TYR A 90 25.64 -36.31 23.52
CA TYR A 90 25.50 -37.54 22.74
C TYR A 90 24.79 -38.67 23.48
N ALA A 91 24.24 -38.44 24.68
CA ALA A 91 23.61 -39.47 25.51
C ALA A 91 22.57 -40.32 24.75
N THR A 92 21.68 -39.68 24.00
CA THR A 92 20.63 -40.35 23.20
C THR A 92 21.17 -41.22 22.06
N GLN A 93 22.39 -40.95 21.58
CA GLN A 93 23.10 -41.74 20.58
C GLN A 93 23.86 -42.90 21.25
N LEU A 94 24.59 -42.62 22.32
CA LEU A 94 25.38 -43.60 23.08
C LEU A 94 24.51 -44.68 23.73
N GLN A 95 23.31 -44.32 24.20
CA GLN A 95 22.29 -45.26 24.68
C GLN A 95 21.76 -46.24 23.61
N ARG A 96 22.14 -46.07 22.34
CA ARG A 96 21.83 -46.98 21.23
C ARG A 96 23.00 -47.86 20.82
N TRP A 97 24.15 -47.76 21.51
CA TRP A 97 25.34 -48.56 21.22
C TRP A 97 25.24 -49.91 21.94
N ASP A 98 24.21 -50.68 21.59
CA ASP A 98 23.83 -51.95 22.22
C ASP A 98 24.87 -53.06 21.92
N ALA A 99 25.92 -53.09 22.75
CA ALA A 99 26.92 -54.14 22.82
C ALA A 99 27.42 -54.27 24.27
N PRO A 100 27.63 -55.48 24.80
CA PRO A 100 28.03 -55.66 26.20
C PRO A 100 29.47 -55.23 26.49
N ASN A 101 30.32 -55.08 25.46
CA ASN A 101 31.70 -54.65 25.60
C ASN A 101 32.04 -53.52 24.61
N ILE A 102 32.76 -52.49 25.06
CA ILE A 102 33.35 -51.47 24.19
C ILE A 102 34.85 -51.33 24.50
N LEU A 103 35.70 -51.38 23.48
CA LEU A 103 37.16 -51.34 23.61
C LEU A 103 37.71 -50.09 22.89
N LEU A 104 38.26 -49.16 23.66
CA LEU A 104 38.72 -47.85 23.22
C LEU A 104 40.26 -47.82 23.12
N TYR A 105 40.75 -47.97 21.89
CA TYR A 105 42.17 -47.94 21.53
C TYR A 105 42.56 -46.50 21.21
N SER A 106 42.90 -45.73 22.24
CA SER A 106 43.25 -44.32 22.13
C SER A 106 44.24 -43.91 23.22
N CYS A 107 45.21 -43.07 22.87
CA CYS A 107 46.34 -42.73 23.73
C CYS A 107 45.92 -41.88 24.92
N HIS A 108 46.32 -42.32 26.12
CA HIS A 108 46.07 -41.64 27.40
C HIS A 108 44.60 -41.31 27.71
N LEU A 109 43.63 -41.83 26.96
CA LEU A 109 42.19 -41.56 27.11
C LEU A 109 41.71 -41.71 28.56
N ALA A 110 42.17 -42.76 29.24
CA ALA A 110 41.83 -43.11 30.61
C ALA A 110 42.97 -42.82 31.62
N ALA A 111 43.86 -41.90 31.28
CA ALA A 111 44.84 -41.33 32.20
C ALA A 111 44.22 -40.21 33.05
N GLU A 112 44.90 -39.87 34.14
CA GLU A 112 44.50 -38.80 35.06
C GLU A 112 43.09 -38.98 35.66
N VAL A 113 42.57 -37.96 36.35
CA VAL A 113 41.24 -37.97 36.96
C VAL A 113 40.15 -37.84 35.87
N GLN A 114 40.36 -36.96 34.90
CA GLN A 114 39.39 -36.67 33.83
C GLN A 114 39.16 -37.88 32.92
N GLY A 115 40.21 -38.64 32.59
CA GLY A 115 40.09 -39.87 31.81
C GLY A 115 39.39 -41.01 32.57
N GLY A 116 39.55 -41.08 33.89
CA GLY A 116 38.75 -41.98 34.74
C GLY A 116 37.27 -41.64 34.67
N GLN A 117 36.92 -40.37 34.92
CA GLN A 117 35.54 -39.87 34.87
C GLN A 117 34.89 -40.08 33.50
N PHE A 118 35.63 -39.86 32.40
CA PHE A 118 35.13 -40.08 31.05
C PHE A 118 34.73 -41.55 30.82
N VAL A 119 35.61 -42.49 31.20
CA VAL A 119 35.34 -43.93 31.00
C VAL A 119 34.18 -44.42 31.87
N GLU A 120 34.05 -43.91 33.10
CA GLU A 120 32.91 -44.19 33.98
C GLU A 120 31.58 -43.66 33.40
N GLN A 121 31.53 -42.40 32.96
CA GLN A 121 30.33 -41.79 32.41
C GLN A 121 29.96 -42.37 31.03
N PHE A 122 30.94 -42.69 30.18
CA PHE A 122 30.71 -43.37 28.91
C PHE A 122 30.17 -44.79 29.11
N ALA A 123 30.64 -45.53 30.13
CA ALA A 123 30.05 -46.83 30.52
C ALA A 123 28.62 -46.69 31.04
N GLN A 124 28.31 -45.65 31.83
CA GLN A 124 26.95 -45.37 32.29
C GLN A 124 25.99 -45.01 31.15
N LEU A 125 26.45 -44.25 30.14
CA LEU A 125 25.62 -43.82 29.00
C LEU A 125 25.39 -44.92 27.97
N THR A 126 26.35 -45.84 27.78
CA THR A 126 26.21 -46.98 26.86
C THR A 126 25.62 -48.23 27.51
N GLY A 127 25.72 -48.36 28.83
CA GLY A 127 25.37 -49.59 29.56
C GLY A 127 26.40 -50.72 29.44
N ALA A 128 27.47 -50.51 28.68
CA ALA A 128 28.47 -51.52 28.36
C ALA A 128 29.60 -51.61 29.41
N THR A 129 30.34 -52.73 29.39
CA THR A 129 31.65 -52.78 30.05
C THR A 129 32.70 -52.19 29.10
N VAL A 130 33.31 -51.08 29.52
CA VAL A 130 34.22 -50.26 28.71
C VAL A 130 35.66 -50.52 29.11
N TYR A 131 36.51 -50.85 28.14
CA TYR A 131 37.95 -51.03 28.28
C TYR A 131 38.68 -49.88 27.58
N ALA A 132 39.66 -49.25 28.24
CA ALA A 132 40.41 -48.11 27.67
C ALA A 132 41.90 -48.11 28.08
N SER A 133 42.74 -47.44 27.30
CA SER A 133 44.15 -47.23 27.65
C SER A 133 44.35 -45.96 28.49
N ASN A 134 45.24 -46.03 29.47
CA ASN A 134 45.77 -44.89 30.23
C ASN A 134 47.22 -44.53 29.83
N THR A 135 47.71 -45.07 28.71
CA THR A 135 49.08 -44.95 28.20
C THR A 135 49.08 -44.83 26.66
N LEU A 136 50.26 -44.71 26.03
CA LEU A 136 50.39 -44.79 24.58
C LEU A 136 49.90 -46.15 24.04
N VAL A 137 49.22 -46.12 22.90
CA VAL A 137 48.70 -47.29 22.17
C VAL A 137 49.46 -47.43 20.86
N GLY A 138 49.97 -48.63 20.59
CA GLY A 138 50.76 -48.93 19.39
C GLY A 138 52.04 -49.73 19.71
N SER A 139 53.09 -49.45 18.95
CA SER A 139 54.39 -50.12 18.96
C SER A 139 55.11 -50.02 20.30
N SER A 140 55.48 -51.17 20.88
CA SER A 140 56.34 -51.24 22.05
C SER A 140 57.76 -50.72 21.80
N GLY A 141 58.20 -50.67 20.53
CA GLY A 141 59.46 -50.03 20.13
C GLY A 141 59.42 -48.49 20.21
N ARG A 142 58.23 -47.89 20.16
CA ARG A 142 57.95 -46.47 20.40
C ARG A 142 57.25 -46.23 21.77
N GLY A 143 57.41 -47.15 22.73
CA GLY A 143 56.85 -47.03 24.09
C GLY A 143 55.34 -47.25 24.23
N GLY A 144 54.64 -47.64 23.16
CA GLY A 144 53.21 -47.96 23.17
C GLY A 144 52.89 -49.36 23.69
N THR A 145 51.61 -49.57 24.03
CA THR A 145 51.08 -50.89 24.41
C THR A 145 49.65 -51.07 23.92
N TRP A 146 49.31 -52.30 23.52
CA TRP A 146 47.94 -52.68 23.15
C TRP A 146 47.09 -53.11 24.35
N HIS A 147 47.58 -52.89 25.58
CA HIS A 147 46.90 -53.26 26.81
C HIS A 147 45.96 -52.15 27.34
N LEU A 148 44.65 -52.40 27.28
CA LEU A 148 43.62 -51.48 27.78
C LEU A 148 43.45 -51.65 29.31
N ALA A 149 44.27 -50.94 30.09
CA ALA A 149 44.43 -51.12 31.54
C ALA A 149 43.40 -50.38 32.43
N ARG A 150 42.28 -49.89 31.86
CA ARG A 150 41.16 -49.30 32.59
C ARG A 150 39.85 -49.97 32.18
N VAL A 151 38.99 -50.22 33.17
CA VAL A 151 37.71 -50.93 33.01
C VAL A 151 36.63 -50.23 33.83
N ALA A 152 35.46 -49.96 33.24
CA ALA A 152 34.26 -49.50 33.94
C ALA A 152 33.01 -50.22 33.40
N GLY A 153 31.91 -50.20 34.16
CA GLY A 153 30.65 -50.90 33.82
C GLY A 153 30.28 -51.99 34.83
N THR A 154 29.06 -52.52 34.74
CA THR A 154 28.45 -53.39 35.76
C THR A 154 28.57 -54.90 35.48
N SER A 155 29.09 -55.29 34.31
CA SER A 155 29.05 -56.69 33.83
C SER A 155 30.44 -57.21 33.44
N HIS A 156 31.21 -57.71 34.42
CA HIS A 156 32.54 -58.30 34.20
C HIS A 156 32.49 -59.70 33.55
N LEU A 157 31.95 -59.79 32.34
CA LEU A 157 32.31 -60.86 31.42
C LEU A 157 33.79 -60.64 30.98
N LYS A 158 34.48 -61.71 30.59
CA LYS A 158 35.85 -61.55 30.06
C LYS A 158 35.79 -60.81 28.73
N ALA A 159 36.68 -59.82 28.58
CA ALA A 159 36.84 -59.06 27.34
C ALA A 159 36.97 -59.98 26.12
N SER A 160 36.40 -59.54 25.00
CA SER A 160 36.69 -60.11 23.69
C SER A 160 38.18 -60.01 23.35
N SER A 161 38.65 -60.85 22.43
CA SER A 161 40.00 -60.72 21.88
C SER A 161 40.22 -59.34 21.28
N LEU A 162 41.45 -58.82 21.35
CA LEU A 162 41.80 -57.53 20.73
C LEU A 162 41.41 -57.48 19.25
N ALA A 163 41.16 -56.28 18.73
CA ALA A 163 40.65 -56.07 17.37
C ALA A 163 41.55 -56.70 16.27
N PHE A 164 42.87 -56.73 16.51
CA PHE A 164 43.88 -57.05 15.50
C PHE A 164 44.66 -58.33 15.82
N ALA A 165 45.12 -59.02 14.78
CA ALA A 165 45.91 -60.24 14.92
C ALA A 165 47.27 -59.96 15.60
N PRO A 166 47.84 -60.88 16.40
CA PRO A 166 49.14 -60.68 17.06
C PRO A 166 50.30 -60.33 16.11
N GLN A 167 50.24 -60.80 14.86
CA GLN A 167 51.17 -60.44 13.77
C GLN A 167 51.18 -58.94 13.46
N VAL A 168 50.05 -58.27 13.61
CA VAL A 168 49.85 -56.84 13.33
C VAL A 168 50.27 -56.02 14.55
N LEU A 169 49.80 -56.42 15.74
CA LEU A 169 50.15 -55.79 17.02
C LEU A 169 51.67 -55.70 17.24
N ALA A 170 52.42 -56.70 16.75
CA ALA A 170 53.88 -56.78 16.86
C ALA A 170 54.67 -56.15 15.69
N LYS A 171 54.00 -55.72 14.61
CA LYS A 171 54.64 -55.11 13.42
C LYS A 171 54.22 -53.67 13.14
N TYR A 172 53.10 -53.23 13.70
CA TYR A 172 52.60 -51.87 13.54
C TYR A 172 53.69 -50.86 13.98
N PRO A 173 54.14 -49.96 13.09
CA PRO A 173 55.29 -49.10 13.39
C PRO A 173 54.93 -47.96 14.35
N GLY A 174 53.68 -47.50 14.29
CA GLY A 174 53.20 -46.29 14.95
C GLY A 174 52.97 -46.34 16.45
N VAL A 175 52.71 -45.17 17.01
CA VAL A 175 51.91 -44.98 18.24
C VAL A 175 50.92 -43.85 17.96
N PHE A 176 49.70 -43.91 18.50
CA PHE A 176 48.66 -42.94 18.11
C PHE A 176 49.01 -41.55 18.70
N PRO A 177 49.26 -40.48 17.91
CA PRO A 177 49.57 -39.16 18.45
C PRO A 177 48.50 -38.60 19.39
N GLN A 178 48.96 -37.87 20.41
CA GLN A 178 48.09 -37.15 21.35
C GLN A 178 47.59 -35.85 20.72
N ILE A 179 46.28 -35.61 20.76
CA ILE A 179 45.68 -34.35 20.26
C ILE A 179 45.38 -33.43 21.44
N ILE A 180 46.08 -32.30 21.47
CA ILE A 180 46.08 -31.33 22.59
C ILE A 180 45.04 -30.22 22.36
N ASN A 181 44.79 -29.83 21.12
CA ASN A 181 43.68 -28.95 20.73
C ASN A 181 43.16 -29.37 19.35
N SER A 182 41.97 -29.97 19.27
CA SER A 182 41.40 -30.44 18.00
C SER A 182 40.56 -29.41 17.26
N ASN A 183 39.95 -28.50 18.00
CA ASN A 183 38.94 -27.59 17.45
C ASN A 183 39.62 -26.26 17.07
N GLY A 184 40.49 -25.78 17.96
CA GLY A 184 41.09 -24.45 17.86
C GLY A 184 40.06 -23.36 18.19
N GLY A 185 40.41 -22.46 19.13
CA GLY A 185 39.49 -21.43 19.59
C GLY A 185 38.15 -21.98 20.11
N THR A 186 37.14 -21.11 20.19
CA THR A 186 35.76 -21.49 20.56
C THR A 186 34.76 -21.34 19.41
N ASN A 187 35.23 -20.87 18.25
CA ASN A 187 34.40 -20.38 17.16
C ASN A 187 34.69 -21.21 15.90
N SER A 188 33.66 -21.55 15.12
CA SER A 188 33.77 -22.47 13.97
C SER A 188 34.55 -21.95 12.75
N THR A 189 35.25 -20.82 12.89
CA THR A 189 36.02 -20.12 11.83
C THR A 189 37.37 -19.57 12.31
N ASP A 190 37.74 -19.75 13.58
CA ASP A 190 38.93 -19.15 14.18
C ASP A 190 39.59 -20.08 15.19
N GLY A 191 40.24 -21.11 14.65
CA GLY A 191 40.93 -22.11 15.43
C GLY A 191 42.37 -22.32 15.01
N ILE A 192 43.22 -22.69 15.96
CA ILE A 192 44.51 -23.30 15.68
C ILE A 192 44.60 -24.64 16.41
N GLY A 193 44.50 -25.72 15.63
CA GLY A 193 44.75 -27.07 16.09
C GLY A 193 46.25 -27.38 16.10
N VAL A 194 46.77 -27.91 17.22
CA VAL A 194 48.20 -28.24 17.42
C VAL A 194 48.38 -29.74 17.50
N THR A 195 49.34 -30.27 16.73
CA THR A 195 49.81 -31.66 16.79
C THR A 195 51.33 -31.64 16.99
N ILE A 196 51.84 -32.49 17.88
CA ILE A 196 53.27 -32.68 18.14
C ILE A 196 53.63 -34.13 17.84
N ASN A 197 54.67 -34.31 17.03
CA ASN A 197 55.16 -35.61 16.58
C ASN A 197 56.51 -35.93 17.24
N GLU A 198 57.06 -37.13 16.98
CA GLU A 198 58.31 -37.64 17.57
C GLU A 198 59.56 -36.77 17.33
N ASN A 199 59.51 -35.80 16.40
CA ASN A 199 60.58 -34.84 16.11
C ASN A 199 60.37 -33.45 16.75
N GLY A 200 59.41 -33.29 17.68
CA GLY A 200 59.11 -32.00 18.34
C GLY A 200 58.44 -30.96 17.45
N THR A 201 57.95 -31.36 16.28
CA THR A 201 57.43 -30.47 15.23
C THR A 201 56.07 -29.87 15.60
N PHE A 202 55.91 -28.56 15.40
CA PHE A 202 54.62 -27.88 15.52
C PHE A 202 53.89 -27.82 14.18
N LYS A 203 52.57 -27.98 14.24
CA LYS A 203 51.65 -27.83 13.10
C LYS A 203 50.52 -26.90 13.51
N VAL A 204 50.15 -25.98 12.61
CA VAL A 204 49.09 -24.97 12.77
C VAL A 204 48.03 -25.17 11.68
N VAL A 205 46.75 -25.14 12.05
CA VAL A 205 45.61 -25.32 11.12
C VAL A 205 44.43 -24.43 11.53
N LYS A 206 44.04 -23.49 10.66
CA LYS A 206 42.79 -22.69 10.73
C LYS A 206 41.82 -23.16 9.65
N ASN A 207 40.56 -23.36 9.99
CA ASN A 207 39.45 -23.68 9.07
C ASN A 207 39.62 -24.91 8.15
N GLY A 208 40.42 -25.90 8.56
CA GLY A 208 40.77 -27.08 7.75
C GLY A 208 41.77 -26.78 6.62
N SER A 209 41.73 -25.56 6.07
CA SER A 209 42.78 -24.96 5.23
C SER A 209 44.06 -24.72 6.04
N LYS A 210 44.87 -25.77 6.19
CA LYS A 210 46.21 -25.67 6.77
C LYS A 210 46.99 -24.51 6.12
N GLN A 211 47.67 -23.69 6.93
CA GLN A 211 48.65 -22.71 6.43
C GLN A 211 49.96 -23.38 5.94
N VAL A 212 50.04 -24.71 6.02
CA VAL A 212 51.10 -25.59 5.48
C VAL A 212 50.42 -26.88 4.97
N TYR A 213 50.10 -26.99 3.67
CA TYR A 213 49.08 -27.95 3.16
C TYR A 213 49.53 -29.44 3.13
N GLU A 214 48.63 -30.35 2.73
CA GLU A 214 48.87 -31.79 2.59
C GLU A 214 49.68 -32.19 1.36
N ASN A 215 50.42 -33.29 1.50
CA ASN A 215 50.36 -34.35 0.50
C ASN A 215 50.19 -35.71 1.22
N SER A 216 49.65 -36.70 0.52
CA SER A 216 49.25 -38.02 1.04
C SER A 216 50.40 -39.03 1.18
N SER A 217 51.65 -38.55 1.20
CA SER A 217 52.86 -39.33 1.40
C SER A 217 53.77 -38.59 2.38
N LEU A 218 54.05 -39.19 3.54
CA LEU A 218 55.00 -38.66 4.51
C LEU A 218 56.44 -38.82 3.99
N ILE A 219 56.94 -37.81 3.29
CA ILE A 219 58.35 -37.44 3.41
C ILE A 219 58.46 -36.72 4.76
N PRO A 220 59.32 -37.14 5.70
CA PRO A 220 59.42 -36.48 7.00
C PRO A 220 59.87 -35.02 6.90
N ASN A 221 59.53 -34.24 7.93
CA ASN A 221 60.12 -32.93 8.27
C ASN A 221 59.61 -31.68 7.52
N THR A 222 58.29 -31.45 7.45
CA THR A 222 57.78 -30.07 7.50
C THR A 222 57.74 -29.62 8.97
N SER A 223 58.68 -28.78 9.40
CA SER A 223 58.99 -28.60 10.82
C SER A 223 59.32 -27.15 11.19
N ILE A 224 58.85 -26.68 12.35
CA ILE A 224 59.65 -25.67 13.08
C ILE A 224 60.95 -26.37 13.50
N GLY A 225 62.08 -25.91 12.95
CA GLY A 225 63.39 -26.52 13.16
C GLY A 225 64.14 -25.88 14.33
N LEU A 226 64.64 -26.70 15.25
CA LEU A 226 65.56 -26.26 16.29
C LEU A 226 66.96 -26.84 16.04
N ALA A 227 67.99 -25.99 16.11
CA ALA A 227 69.39 -26.39 16.02
C ALA A 227 70.22 -25.70 17.11
N LEU A 228 71.03 -26.44 17.86
CA LEU A 228 71.95 -25.89 18.87
C LEU A 228 73.38 -25.95 18.34
N GLY A 229 74.03 -24.80 18.20
CA GLY A 229 75.46 -24.68 17.97
C GLY A 229 76.22 -24.56 19.30
N VAL A 230 77.33 -25.27 19.44
CA VAL A 230 78.23 -25.16 20.60
C VAL A 230 79.66 -24.96 20.09
N GLY A 231 80.40 -24.03 20.68
CA GLY A 231 81.71 -23.59 20.21
C GLY A 231 81.63 -22.75 18.92
N ASN A 232 82.61 -22.92 18.03
CA ASN A 232 82.70 -22.22 16.75
C ASN A 232 81.90 -22.92 15.62
N VAL A 233 80.89 -23.73 15.94
CA VAL A 233 80.06 -24.43 14.94
C VAL A 233 79.25 -23.44 14.11
N THR A 234 79.33 -23.58 12.80
CA THR A 234 78.49 -22.90 11.80
C THR A 234 77.83 -23.94 10.90
N TYR A 235 76.51 -23.85 10.77
CA TYR A 235 75.73 -24.63 9.81
C TYR A 235 75.94 -24.10 8.38
N ALA A 236 75.91 -24.99 7.38
CA ALA A 236 76.04 -24.61 5.97
C ALA A 236 75.41 -25.68 5.05
N GLY A 237 74.51 -25.26 4.15
CA GLY A 237 73.90 -26.09 3.11
C GLY A 237 72.37 -26.09 3.12
N ASN A 238 71.77 -26.36 1.96
CA ASN A 238 70.31 -26.41 1.77
C ASN A 238 69.75 -27.76 2.23
N GLY A 239 69.48 -27.86 3.52
CA GLY A 239 68.78 -29.00 4.11
C GLY A 239 68.52 -28.80 5.60
N TYR A 240 67.50 -29.50 6.10
CA TYR A 240 67.25 -29.63 7.53
C TYR A 240 68.45 -30.31 8.20
N ASN A 241 69.40 -29.50 8.69
CA ASN A 241 70.35 -29.94 9.70
C ASN A 241 69.61 -29.96 11.04
N SER A 242 68.99 -31.10 11.33
CA SER A 242 68.38 -31.34 12.64
C SER A 242 69.47 -31.32 13.72
N LEU A 243 69.06 -31.17 14.99
CA LEU A 243 69.91 -31.45 16.15
C LEU A 243 70.55 -32.86 16.12
N SER A 244 70.06 -33.78 15.28
CA SER A 244 70.66 -35.10 15.01
C SER A 244 71.88 -35.08 14.07
N ASP A 245 72.06 -34.04 13.27
CA ASP A 245 73.06 -33.98 12.19
C ASP A 245 74.31 -33.17 12.58
N ASN A 246 74.37 -32.68 13.82
CA ASN A 246 75.54 -32.01 14.37
C ASN A 246 76.64 -33.05 14.69
N PRO A 247 77.85 -32.96 14.08
CA PRO A 247 78.92 -33.94 14.30
C PRO A 247 79.53 -33.93 15.72
N GLN A 248 79.06 -33.06 16.62
CA GLN A 248 79.50 -32.96 18.02
C GLN A 248 78.36 -33.03 19.06
N LEU A 249 77.09 -33.15 18.64
CA LEU A 249 75.93 -33.26 19.54
C LEU A 249 74.94 -34.27 18.98
N LYS A 250 74.47 -35.21 19.81
CA LYS A 250 73.49 -36.22 19.41
C LYS A 250 72.19 -36.06 20.18
N LEU A 251 71.05 -36.04 19.48
CA LEU A 251 69.75 -36.21 20.15
C LEU A 251 69.59 -37.63 20.68
N LEU A 252 69.13 -37.72 21.93
CA LEU A 252 68.70 -38.98 22.52
C LEU A 252 67.25 -39.30 22.16
N ASN A 253 66.96 -40.57 21.87
CA ASN A 253 65.60 -41.08 21.66
C ASN A 253 64.81 -41.22 22.99
N GLN A 254 65.09 -40.35 23.96
CA GLN A 254 64.37 -40.22 25.22
C GLN A 254 63.82 -38.80 25.26
N TRP A 255 62.51 -38.64 25.07
CA TRP A 255 61.85 -37.34 25.14
C TRP A 255 60.62 -37.42 26.05
N ALA A 256 60.32 -36.31 26.71
CA ALA A 256 59.12 -36.14 27.49
C ALA A 256 58.30 -34.99 26.89
N VAL A 257 57.04 -35.28 26.56
CA VAL A 257 56.03 -34.30 26.18
C VAL A 257 54.96 -34.32 27.24
N SER A 258 54.61 -33.16 27.79
CA SER A 258 53.51 -32.98 28.73
C SER A 258 52.80 -31.66 28.46
N GLY A 259 51.49 -31.61 28.71
CA GLY A 259 50.69 -30.42 28.47
C GLY A 259 49.30 -30.51 29.05
N SER A 260 48.67 -29.35 29.21
CA SER A 260 47.33 -29.19 29.80
C SER A 260 46.73 -27.84 29.41
N GLY A 261 45.41 -27.70 29.49
CA GLY A 261 44.71 -26.43 29.28
C GLY A 261 43.19 -26.56 29.30
N THR A 262 42.50 -25.43 29.21
CA THR A 262 41.04 -25.30 29.13
C THR A 262 40.69 -24.08 28.25
N SER A 263 39.41 -23.82 28.01
CA SER A 263 38.97 -22.60 27.29
C SER A 263 39.34 -21.28 27.98
N ALA A 264 39.80 -21.29 29.23
CA ALA A 264 40.12 -20.11 30.03
C ALA A 264 41.59 -20.02 30.49
N SER A 265 42.47 -20.92 30.02
CA SER A 265 43.93 -20.83 30.26
C SER A 265 44.70 -21.59 29.18
N PRO A 266 45.83 -21.04 28.72
CA PRO A 266 46.52 -21.52 27.52
C PRO A 266 46.85 -22.99 27.59
N ASN A 267 46.68 -23.67 26.46
CA ASN A 267 47.25 -25.01 26.26
C ASN A 267 48.78 -24.87 26.24
N GLN A 268 49.43 -25.13 27.38
CA GLN A 268 50.88 -25.22 27.46
C GLN A 268 51.31 -26.62 27.01
N VAL A 269 52.38 -26.69 26.22
CA VAL A 269 53.12 -27.94 26.00
C VAL A 269 54.59 -27.72 26.32
N THR A 270 55.16 -28.59 27.15
CA THR A 270 56.59 -28.68 27.41
C THR A 270 57.16 -29.90 26.69
N THR A 271 58.13 -29.68 25.81
CA THR A 271 58.92 -30.73 25.13
C THR A 271 60.35 -30.66 25.63
N THR A 272 60.86 -31.74 26.21
CA THR A 272 62.24 -31.83 26.69
C THR A 272 63.11 -32.63 25.75
N PHE A 273 64.14 -31.97 25.20
CA PHE A 273 65.21 -32.56 24.39
C PHE A 273 66.49 -32.71 25.22
N TYR A 274 67.31 -33.70 24.86
CA TYR A 274 68.63 -33.92 25.42
C TYR A 274 69.65 -34.05 24.30
N ALA A 275 70.68 -33.20 24.32
CA ALA A 275 71.79 -33.25 23.39
C ALA A 275 73.00 -33.86 24.11
N ASP A 276 73.22 -35.15 23.86
CA ASP A 276 74.35 -35.95 24.31
C ASP A 276 75.64 -35.42 23.66
N VAL A 277 76.54 -34.91 24.50
CA VAL A 277 77.81 -34.28 24.09
C VAL A 277 78.92 -35.34 23.97
N ASN A 278 78.76 -36.47 24.65
CA ASN A 278 79.78 -37.48 24.82
C ASN A 278 79.53 -38.74 23.95
N ASN A 279 78.35 -38.83 23.33
CA ASN A 279 77.84 -39.86 22.41
C ASN A 279 77.70 -41.26 23.04
N ASN A 280 77.35 -41.33 24.33
CA ASN A 280 77.12 -42.62 25.03
C ASN A 280 75.69 -43.20 24.84
N ASN A 281 74.73 -42.40 24.35
CA ASN A 281 73.30 -42.73 24.17
C ASN A 281 72.44 -42.73 25.46
N SER A 282 72.87 -42.06 26.52
CA SER A 282 72.16 -41.88 27.80
C SER A 282 72.46 -40.50 28.38
N PHE A 283 71.42 -39.82 28.87
CA PHE A 283 71.54 -38.47 29.42
C PHE A 283 72.30 -38.46 30.76
N ASP A 284 73.36 -37.67 30.84
CA ASP A 284 73.98 -37.25 32.10
C ASP A 284 73.99 -35.70 32.20
N PRO A 285 73.26 -35.09 33.17
CA PRO A 285 73.25 -33.64 33.36
C PRO A 285 74.61 -33.06 33.78
N ALA A 286 75.61 -33.88 34.11
CA ALA A 286 76.97 -33.43 34.32
C ALA A 286 77.72 -33.15 33.00
N THR A 287 77.39 -33.83 31.89
CA THR A 287 78.11 -33.75 30.61
C THR A 287 77.29 -33.26 29.43
N ASP A 288 75.96 -33.38 29.48
CA ASP A 288 75.06 -33.16 28.34
C ASP A 288 74.17 -31.92 28.52
N PHE A 289 73.64 -31.39 27.42
CA PHE A 289 72.70 -30.28 27.46
C PHE A 289 71.25 -30.78 27.54
N GLN A 290 70.43 -30.16 28.40
CA GLN A 290 68.97 -30.28 28.35
C GLN A 290 68.38 -29.00 27.74
N ILE A 291 67.40 -29.15 26.83
CA ILE A 291 66.60 -28.04 26.30
C ILE A 291 65.14 -28.35 26.60
N GLN A 292 64.48 -27.53 27.41
CA GLN A 292 63.02 -27.59 27.57
C GLN A 292 62.40 -26.48 26.72
N TRP A 293 61.71 -26.85 25.64
CA TRP A 293 60.86 -25.93 24.87
C TRP A 293 59.46 -25.93 25.47
N ILE A 294 59.00 -24.78 25.92
CA ILE A 294 57.64 -24.54 26.39
C ILE A 294 56.93 -23.65 25.38
N ALA A 295 55.89 -24.17 24.74
CA ALA A 295 55.01 -23.38 23.87
C ALA A 295 53.66 -23.16 24.55
N ARG A 296 53.07 -21.97 24.38
CA ARG A 296 51.76 -21.61 24.96
C ARG A 296 50.95 -20.77 23.98
N TYR A 297 49.65 -21.07 23.88
CA TYR A 297 48.69 -20.34 23.04
C TYR A 297 47.43 -19.98 23.82
N VAL A 298 47.06 -18.70 23.81
CA VAL A 298 45.86 -18.13 24.45
C VAL A 298 44.89 -17.71 23.35
N TYR A 299 43.63 -18.16 23.38
CA TYR A 299 42.60 -17.55 22.53
C TYR A 299 42.05 -16.27 23.22
N PRO A 300 41.83 -15.14 22.53
CA PRO A 300 41.90 -14.90 21.09
C PRO A 300 43.21 -14.20 20.63
N ASP A 301 44.35 -14.48 21.27
CA ASP A 301 45.64 -13.91 20.87
C ASP A 301 46.02 -14.38 19.46
N ASP A 302 46.60 -13.50 18.64
CA ASP A 302 47.14 -13.83 17.31
C ASP A 302 48.50 -14.55 17.38
N ARG A 303 49.00 -14.78 18.60
CA ARG A 303 50.41 -15.09 18.88
C ARG A 303 50.57 -16.35 19.74
N PHE A 304 51.54 -17.16 19.35
CA PHE A 304 52.12 -18.24 20.16
C PHE A 304 53.29 -17.68 20.94
N SER A 305 53.45 -18.01 22.21
CA SER A 305 54.70 -17.76 22.93
C SER A 305 55.54 -19.03 23.00
N ASN A 306 56.83 -18.93 22.70
CA ASN A 306 57.85 -19.94 22.90
C ASN A 306 58.81 -19.50 23.99
N GLU A 307 59.22 -20.43 24.84
CA GLU A 307 60.23 -20.26 25.87
C GLU A 307 61.19 -21.45 25.80
N PHE A 308 62.50 -21.21 25.79
CA PHE A 308 63.52 -22.26 25.78
C PHE A 308 64.38 -22.14 27.03
N ASN A 309 64.31 -23.15 27.89
CA ASN A 309 65.16 -23.31 29.05
C ASN A 309 66.31 -24.26 28.71
N ILE A 310 67.49 -23.69 28.46
CA ILE A 310 68.70 -24.42 28.04
C ILE A 310 69.61 -24.57 29.25
N ALA A 311 69.71 -25.79 29.78
CA ALA A 311 70.65 -26.15 30.84
C ALA A 311 71.95 -26.68 30.26
N ALA A 312 73.06 -26.01 30.58
CA ALA A 312 74.40 -26.43 30.18
C ALA A 312 75.07 -27.37 31.20
N PRO A 313 75.93 -28.29 30.74
CA PRO A 313 76.63 -29.22 31.63
C PRO A 313 77.65 -28.52 32.53
N THR A 314 77.97 -29.16 33.66
CA THR A 314 78.79 -28.57 34.72
C THR A 314 80.23 -28.36 34.24
N GLY A 315 80.65 -27.09 34.15
CA GLY A 315 81.98 -26.72 33.67
C GLY A 315 82.08 -26.53 32.15
N ASN A 316 80.95 -26.38 31.44
CA ASN A 316 80.98 -25.92 30.05
C ASN A 316 81.80 -24.63 29.89
N THR A 317 82.74 -24.65 28.94
CA THR A 317 83.58 -23.50 28.54
C THR A 317 83.31 -23.03 27.11
N SER A 318 82.42 -23.71 26.39
CA SER A 318 82.06 -23.39 25.01
C SER A 318 80.94 -22.36 24.95
N ALA A 319 81.02 -21.43 24.00
CA ALA A 319 79.90 -20.57 23.66
C ALA A 319 78.74 -21.39 23.09
N VAL A 320 77.49 -21.00 23.38
CA VAL A 320 76.28 -21.71 22.99
C VAL A 320 75.41 -20.79 22.14
N LYS A 321 74.81 -21.33 21.08
CA LYS A 321 73.93 -20.62 20.15
C LYS A 321 72.68 -21.47 19.90
N LEU A 322 71.49 -20.90 20.09
CA LEU A 322 70.25 -21.54 19.63
C LEU A 322 69.84 -20.91 18.29
N TYR A 323 69.46 -21.76 17.34
CA TYR A 323 68.80 -21.38 16.11
C TYR A 323 67.37 -21.93 16.11
N GLN A 324 66.41 -21.11 15.72
CA GLN A 324 65.03 -21.53 15.45
C GLN A 324 64.65 -21.12 14.03
N GLY A 325 64.36 -22.10 13.18
CA GLY A 325 63.88 -21.93 11.82
C GLY A 325 62.37 -22.13 11.76
N PHE A 326 61.69 -21.21 11.09
CA PHE A 326 60.28 -21.29 10.71
C PHE A 326 60.18 -21.50 9.20
N ASP A 327 59.27 -22.36 8.78
CA ASP A 327 59.08 -22.83 7.40
C ASP A 327 57.59 -22.74 7.06
N SER A 328 57.27 -22.34 5.83
CA SER A 328 55.89 -22.09 5.37
C SER A 328 55.57 -22.84 4.07
N TYR A 329 55.90 -24.14 4.04
CA TYR A 329 55.74 -25.01 2.87
C TYR A 329 54.33 -24.96 2.21
N LEU A 330 54.27 -24.31 1.04
CA LEU A 330 53.07 -24.14 0.21
C LEU A 330 53.35 -24.57 -1.24
N ALA A 331 53.13 -25.85 -1.53
CA ALA A 331 52.96 -26.41 -2.88
C ALA A 331 54.08 -26.09 -3.91
N GLY A 332 55.34 -26.24 -3.50
CA GLY A 332 56.51 -26.15 -4.38
C GLY A 332 57.65 -27.06 -3.94
N GLY A 333 58.71 -27.15 -4.73
CA GLY A 333 59.97 -27.79 -4.31
C GLY A 333 60.77 -26.85 -3.43
N ASP A 334 60.35 -26.65 -2.18
CA ASP A 334 61.01 -25.74 -1.23
C ASP A 334 62.33 -26.32 -0.69
N ALA A 335 63.26 -25.43 -0.35
CA ALA A 335 64.54 -25.73 0.28
C ALA A 335 64.65 -24.86 1.54
N GLY A 336 63.93 -25.31 2.58
CA GLY A 336 63.58 -24.54 3.78
C GLY A 336 64.75 -24.05 4.65
N PRO A 337 64.43 -23.49 5.83
CA PRO A 337 65.03 -22.28 6.38
C PRO A 337 66.56 -22.20 6.32
N ALA A 338 67.06 -21.19 5.60
CA ALA A 338 68.49 -20.94 5.48
C ALA A 338 69.16 -20.53 6.81
N TYR A 339 70.32 -21.13 7.10
CA TYR A 339 71.18 -20.80 8.25
C TYR A 339 72.42 -20.03 7.77
N GLY A 340 72.49 -18.71 8.04
CA GLY A 340 73.48 -17.81 7.43
C GLY A 340 74.85 -17.72 8.15
N LEU A 341 75.89 -17.41 7.37
CA LEU A 341 77.30 -17.44 7.79
C LEU A 341 77.89 -16.05 8.10
N THR A 342 78.74 -15.96 9.12
CA THR A 342 79.93 -15.05 9.16
C THR A 342 80.78 -15.34 10.41
N ALA A 343 82.10 -15.48 10.24
CA ALA A 343 83.03 -15.89 11.31
C ALA A 343 83.45 -14.76 12.29
N THR A 344 82.72 -13.65 12.34
CA THR A 344 83.02 -12.50 13.19
C THR A 344 82.34 -12.62 14.56
N ASN A 345 83.08 -13.14 15.54
CA ASN A 345 82.67 -13.26 16.95
C ASN A 345 82.70 -11.89 17.68
N THR A 346 81.99 -10.89 17.15
CA THR A 346 81.82 -9.57 17.77
C THR A 346 80.39 -9.42 18.29
N PRO A 347 80.14 -9.51 19.61
CA PRO A 347 78.81 -9.24 20.17
C PRO A 347 78.46 -7.76 20.08
N LEU A 348 77.22 -7.44 19.69
CA LEU A 348 76.68 -6.09 19.83
C LEU A 348 76.19 -5.89 21.27
N THR A 349 77.10 -5.48 22.16
CA THR A 349 76.77 -5.17 23.55
C THR A 349 76.06 -3.83 23.66
N GLY A 350 74.72 -3.82 23.83
CA GLY A 350 73.97 -2.56 23.95
C GLY A 350 72.53 -2.68 24.44
N THR A 351 72.31 -2.22 25.68
CA THR A 351 70.99 -1.81 26.24
C THR A 351 69.91 -2.90 26.41
N THR A 352 68.79 -2.54 27.06
CA THR A 352 67.93 -3.42 27.86
C THR A 352 66.53 -3.70 27.28
N ASP A 353 66.29 -3.28 26.04
CA ASP A 353 64.95 -3.28 25.44
C ASP A 353 64.82 -4.42 24.42
N ASN A 354 64.04 -5.45 24.76
CA ASN A 354 64.10 -6.75 24.10
C ASN A 354 63.00 -7.00 23.01
N PRO A 355 63.41 -7.13 21.73
CA PRO A 355 62.47 -8.21 20.37
C PRO A 355 61.68 -9.49 20.72
N LYS A 356 60.35 -9.36 20.85
CA LYS A 356 59.42 -10.48 21.11
C LYS A 356 58.70 -11.12 19.92
N PHE A 357 58.77 -10.63 18.67
CA PHE A 357 57.86 -11.09 17.59
C PHE A 357 58.52 -11.45 16.26
N ILE A 358 58.08 -12.56 15.68
CA ILE A 358 58.29 -13.03 14.30
C ILE A 358 56.91 -13.44 13.75
N GLY A 359 56.64 -13.32 12.45
CA GLY A 359 55.40 -13.84 11.90
C GLY A 359 55.27 -13.82 10.38
N VAL A 360 54.07 -14.13 9.91
CA VAL A 360 53.62 -13.88 8.54
C VAL A 360 52.34 -13.05 8.56
N ARG A 361 52.24 -12.03 7.70
CA ARG A 361 51.08 -11.13 7.62
C ARG A 361 50.60 -10.90 6.18
N LYS A 362 49.33 -10.56 5.99
CA LYS A 362 48.75 -10.27 4.67
C LYS A 362 49.15 -8.87 4.18
N ASN A 363 49.58 -8.74 2.91
CA ASN A 363 49.88 -7.44 2.32
C ASN A 363 48.58 -6.67 1.95
N PRO A 364 48.27 -5.52 2.57
CA PRO A 364 47.04 -4.77 2.27
C PRO A 364 47.07 -4.04 0.92
N GLY A 365 48.23 -3.99 0.24
CA GLY A 365 48.41 -3.28 -1.03
C GLY A 365 48.28 -4.14 -2.29
N LEU A 366 47.97 -5.43 -2.19
CA LEU A 366 47.95 -6.36 -3.32
C LEU A 366 46.59 -7.05 -3.51
N PRO A 367 46.11 -7.27 -4.75
CA PRO A 367 44.79 -7.86 -5.04
C PRO A 367 44.75 -9.40 -4.93
N THR A 368 45.81 -10.03 -4.43
CA THR A 368 45.96 -11.47 -4.22
C THR A 368 46.41 -11.75 -2.79
N GLU A 369 46.30 -12.99 -2.32
CA GLU A 369 46.72 -13.38 -0.96
C GLU A 369 48.24 -13.49 -0.80
N SER A 370 48.94 -12.40 -1.09
CA SER A 370 50.37 -12.25 -0.89
C SER A 370 50.64 -12.04 0.61
N LEU A 371 51.06 -13.12 1.27
CA LEU A 371 51.66 -13.03 2.60
C LEU A 371 53.09 -12.46 2.50
N MET A 372 53.53 -11.79 3.55
CA MET A 372 54.94 -11.41 3.77
C MET A 372 55.39 -11.94 5.13
N GLY A 373 56.65 -12.35 5.22
CA GLY A 373 57.30 -12.50 6.53
C GLY A 373 57.36 -11.15 7.25
N PHE A 374 57.49 -11.15 8.58
CA PHE A 374 57.81 -9.92 9.32
C PHE A 374 58.48 -10.18 10.67
N THR A 375 59.13 -9.15 11.19
CA THR A 375 59.65 -9.06 12.56
C THR A 375 59.32 -7.66 13.09
N GLU A 376 58.45 -7.55 14.10
CA GLU A 376 58.14 -6.25 14.70
C GLU A 376 59.27 -5.82 15.64
N ASN A 377 59.90 -4.68 15.31
CA ASN A 377 61.10 -4.23 16.00
C ASN A 377 60.81 -3.53 17.34
N GLN A 378 60.37 -4.32 18.32
CA GLN A 378 60.59 -4.05 19.75
C GLN A 378 61.80 -4.84 20.31
N GLY A 379 62.43 -5.67 19.47
CA GLY A 379 63.73 -6.43 19.58
C GLY A 379 64.53 -8.96 21.00
N GLU A 380 65.18 -10.11 20.54
CA GLU A 380 65.98 -11.06 21.36
C GLU A 380 67.03 -11.80 20.51
N PHE A 381 66.76 -11.89 19.21
CA PHE A 381 67.63 -12.51 18.21
C PHE A 381 68.90 -11.69 18.00
N SER A 382 70.05 -12.30 18.25
CA SER A 382 71.36 -11.72 17.95
C SER A 382 71.59 -11.58 16.44
N ARG A 383 70.94 -12.44 15.63
CA ARG A 383 70.85 -12.36 14.15
C ARG A 383 69.55 -13.02 13.67
N TRP A 384 69.11 -12.67 12.47
CA TRP A 384 68.05 -13.37 11.75
C TRP A 384 68.39 -13.47 10.25
N TYR A 385 67.73 -14.39 9.54
CA TYR A 385 68.05 -14.74 8.14
C TYR A 385 66.78 -15.12 7.35
N SER A 386 66.75 -14.74 6.08
CA SER A 386 65.78 -15.16 5.06
C SER A 386 66.42 -14.90 3.68
N GLY A 387 66.51 -15.89 2.78
CA GLY A 387 67.10 -15.61 1.46
C GLY A 387 67.46 -16.79 0.57
N ARG A 388 67.57 -16.50 -0.73
CA ARG A 388 67.71 -17.47 -1.82
C ARG A 388 69.10 -18.14 -1.87
N PHE A 389 69.09 -19.41 -2.28
CA PHE A 389 70.21 -20.36 -2.40
C PHE A 389 71.57 -19.83 -2.91
N ASP A 390 71.58 -18.89 -3.86
CA ASP A 390 72.69 -18.69 -4.79
C ASP A 390 73.40 -17.32 -4.70
N THR A 391 73.01 -16.43 -3.78
CA THR A 391 73.68 -15.12 -3.57
C THR A 391 73.90 -14.77 -2.10
N PRO A 392 75.14 -14.79 -1.58
CA PRO A 392 75.47 -14.32 -0.23
C PRO A 392 75.53 -12.79 -0.18
N ALA A 393 74.37 -12.13 -0.34
CA ALA A 393 74.32 -10.71 -0.72
C ALA A 393 73.14 -9.90 -0.14
N THR A 394 72.78 -10.09 1.13
CA THR A 394 72.37 -9.00 2.04
C THR A 394 72.32 -9.48 3.49
N GLN A 395 73.05 -8.80 4.39
CA GLN A 395 72.45 -8.53 5.69
C GLN A 395 71.41 -7.44 5.45
N ILE A 396 70.17 -7.63 5.91
CA ILE A 396 69.22 -6.53 6.00
C ILE A 396 69.53 -5.83 7.32
N ASP A 397 70.09 -4.62 7.22
CA ASP A 397 70.46 -3.81 8.37
C ASP A 397 69.25 -3.43 9.24
N ASN A 398 69.52 -3.12 10.50
CA ASN A 398 68.53 -2.93 11.58
C ASN A 398 67.24 -2.19 11.18
N GLY A 399 66.09 -2.88 11.33
CA GLY A 399 64.81 -2.23 11.63
C GLY A 399 63.84 -1.97 10.46
N GLY A 400 63.82 -2.81 9.42
CA GLY A 400 62.79 -2.80 8.37
C GLY A 400 61.88 -4.03 8.37
N ASP A 401 60.73 -3.94 7.71
CA ASP A 401 59.86 -5.10 7.41
C ASP A 401 60.59 -6.13 6.53
N LEU A 402 60.34 -7.43 6.77
CA LEU A 402 60.88 -8.50 5.93
C LEU A 402 60.13 -8.58 4.61
N THR A 403 60.63 -7.93 3.56
CA THR A 403 60.04 -8.02 2.21
C THR A 403 60.30 -9.36 1.51
N ASN A 404 60.50 -10.46 2.25
CA ASN A 404 60.33 -11.80 1.71
C ASN A 404 58.84 -12.01 1.41
N THR A 405 58.48 -11.73 0.17
CA THR A 405 57.11 -11.61 -0.31
C THR A 405 56.75 -12.89 -1.03
N TYR A 406 55.58 -13.46 -0.69
CA TYR A 406 55.02 -14.65 -1.31
C TYR A 406 55.19 -14.68 -2.85
N ASP A 407 56.03 -15.60 -3.32
CA ASP A 407 56.18 -15.99 -4.73
C ASP A 407 55.87 -17.49 -4.83
N THR A 408 55.02 -17.87 -5.79
CA THR A 408 54.61 -19.27 -6.06
C THR A 408 55.65 -20.04 -6.90
N ASN A 409 56.76 -19.39 -7.22
CA ASN A 409 57.91 -19.94 -7.92
C ASN A 409 58.61 -21.04 -7.10
N THR A 410 58.95 -22.17 -7.72
CA THR A 410 59.59 -23.31 -7.05
C THR A 410 61.10 -23.13 -6.89
N GLY A 411 61.53 -21.93 -6.46
CA GLY A 411 62.94 -21.50 -6.42
C GLY A 411 63.19 -20.28 -5.55
N THR A 412 62.28 -20.01 -4.61
CA THR A 412 62.29 -18.93 -3.61
C THR A 412 62.08 -19.55 -2.23
N ASP A 413 62.98 -19.24 -1.29
CA ASP A 413 62.94 -19.72 0.11
C ASP A 413 61.94 -18.88 0.91
N ASN A 414 60.89 -19.51 1.45
CA ASN A 414 59.87 -18.86 2.29
C ASN A 414 60.12 -19.05 3.80
N GLY A 415 61.33 -19.47 4.18
CA GLY A 415 61.77 -19.65 5.56
C GLY A 415 62.24 -18.36 6.24
N ILE A 416 62.18 -18.37 7.57
CA ILE A 416 62.73 -17.33 8.46
C ILE A 416 63.50 -18.03 9.58
N THR A 417 64.78 -17.74 9.72
CA THR A 417 65.63 -18.28 10.80
C THR A 417 66.01 -17.17 11.76
N VAL A 418 65.91 -17.43 13.06
CA VAL A 418 66.48 -16.57 14.12
C VAL A 418 67.59 -17.28 14.89
N GLN A 419 68.58 -16.51 15.32
CA GLN A 419 69.73 -16.96 16.10
C GLN A 419 69.83 -16.18 17.41
N TYR A 420 69.94 -16.91 18.51
CA TYR A 420 70.35 -16.40 19.82
C TYR A 420 71.81 -16.77 20.06
N ASP A 421 72.68 -15.81 20.39
CA ASP A 421 74.05 -16.04 20.87
C ASP A 421 74.06 -15.90 22.41
N LEU A 422 74.25 -17.03 23.09
CA LEU A 422 74.06 -17.15 24.55
C LEU A 422 75.38 -17.07 25.32
N GLY A 423 76.52 -16.99 24.62
CA GLY A 423 77.84 -17.00 25.24
C GLY A 423 78.12 -18.32 25.98
N VAL A 424 79.05 -18.28 26.95
CA VAL A 424 79.45 -19.47 27.73
C VAL A 424 78.46 -19.69 28.86
N LEU A 425 77.56 -20.66 28.69
CA LEU A 425 76.57 -21.04 29.70
C LEU A 425 77.20 -21.87 30.83
N THR A 426 76.92 -21.48 32.08
CA THR A 426 77.38 -22.13 33.31
C THR A 426 76.24 -22.68 34.19
N GLY A 427 75.02 -22.74 33.63
CA GLY A 427 73.80 -23.20 34.29
C GLY A 427 72.63 -23.20 33.30
N THR A 428 71.41 -22.95 33.78
CA THR A 428 70.22 -22.81 32.92
C THR A 428 70.02 -21.35 32.49
N THR A 429 69.82 -21.13 31.19
CA THR A 429 69.40 -19.86 30.61
C THR A 429 68.03 -20.01 29.96
N THR A 430 67.14 -19.07 30.26
CA THR A 430 65.82 -18.90 29.62
C THR A 430 65.92 -17.84 28.52
N ILE A 431 65.37 -18.14 27.35
CA ILE A 431 65.10 -17.19 26.26
C ILE A 431 63.67 -17.39 25.76
N SER A 432 63.11 -16.40 25.05
CA SER A 432 61.75 -16.46 24.54
C SER A 432 61.58 -15.82 23.16
N ASN A 433 60.47 -16.12 22.51
CA ASN A 433 59.91 -15.31 21.43
C ASN A 433 58.40 -15.56 21.32
N SER A 434 57.76 -14.83 20.42
CA SER A 434 56.40 -15.12 19.99
C SER A 434 56.31 -15.19 18.47
N LEU A 435 55.46 -16.10 17.99
CA LEU A 435 55.15 -16.34 16.57
C LEU A 435 53.72 -15.86 16.28
N ALA A 436 53.56 -14.93 15.35
CA ALA A 436 52.27 -14.32 14.98
C ALA A 436 51.80 -14.73 13.57
N PHE A 437 50.48 -14.84 13.38
CA PHE A 437 49.84 -15.22 12.11
C PHE A 437 48.74 -14.22 11.70
N ASP A 438 49.15 -13.03 11.28
CA ASP A 438 48.30 -11.87 10.96
C ASP A 438 47.69 -11.97 9.53
N ILE A 439 46.83 -12.97 9.33
CA ILE A 439 46.22 -13.25 8.02
C ILE A 439 44.88 -12.54 7.79
N ASP A 440 44.22 -12.13 8.87
CA ASP A 440 42.93 -11.45 8.80
C ASP A 440 43.21 -9.98 8.45
N ALA A 441 42.76 -9.55 7.27
CA ALA A 441 43.13 -8.25 6.71
C ALA A 441 42.79 -7.10 7.68
N ILE A 442 43.63 -6.07 7.70
CA ILE A 442 43.39 -4.81 8.44
C ILE A 442 41.92 -4.44 8.31
N ASN A 443 41.20 -4.50 9.43
CA ASN A 443 39.77 -4.26 9.49
C ASN A 443 39.49 -2.84 8.99
N ILE A 444 39.12 -2.71 7.70
CA ILE A 444 38.77 -1.43 7.10
C ILE A 444 37.52 -0.94 7.85
N PRO A 445 37.57 0.20 8.57
CA PRO A 445 36.39 0.71 9.25
C PRO A 445 35.33 1.02 8.21
N ASN A 446 34.12 0.50 8.42
CA ASN A 446 32.99 0.70 7.51
C ASN A 446 32.86 2.19 7.14
N ALA A 447 33.02 2.53 5.87
CA ALA A 447 32.88 3.90 5.42
C ALA A 447 31.43 4.37 5.61
N GLN A 448 31.23 5.66 5.90
CA GLN A 448 29.87 6.15 6.10
C GLN A 448 29.03 5.97 4.83
N PRO A 449 27.91 5.25 4.87
CA PRO A 449 27.07 5.04 3.71
C PRO A 449 26.40 6.35 3.32
N SER A 450 26.05 6.46 2.05
CA SER A 450 25.44 7.66 1.48
C SER A 450 24.30 7.31 0.55
N PHE A 451 23.47 8.30 0.24
CA PHE A 451 22.45 8.16 -0.77
C PHE A 451 22.22 9.50 -1.49
N THR A 452 21.68 9.42 -2.70
CA THR A 452 21.16 10.60 -3.42
C THR A 452 19.66 10.46 -3.53
N ALA A 453 18.92 11.39 -2.93
CA ALA A 453 17.48 11.58 -3.11
C ALA A 453 17.17 13.08 -3.24
N GLY A 454 16.04 13.40 -3.86
CA GLY A 454 15.51 14.76 -3.97
C GLY A 454 14.06 14.82 -3.54
N ASN A 455 13.52 16.02 -3.33
CA ASN A 455 12.09 16.18 -3.05
C ASN A 455 11.28 15.54 -4.20
N PRO A 456 10.34 14.63 -3.91
CA PRO A 456 9.46 14.08 -4.94
C PRO A 456 8.60 15.20 -5.57
N THR A 457 8.16 14.98 -6.80
CA THR A 457 7.23 15.90 -7.48
C THR A 457 5.96 16.07 -6.66
N ALA A 458 5.43 17.30 -6.62
CA ALA A 458 4.18 17.59 -5.93
C ALA A 458 2.99 16.84 -6.55
N VAL A 459 2.07 16.39 -5.72
CA VAL A 459 0.87 15.62 -6.11
C VAL A 459 -0.40 16.32 -5.62
N SER A 460 -1.58 15.96 -6.16
CA SER A 460 -2.88 16.44 -5.67
C SER A 460 -3.27 15.80 -4.33
N GLU A 461 -4.15 16.45 -3.54
CA GLU A 461 -4.60 15.90 -2.24
C GLU A 461 -5.37 14.59 -2.32
N ASP A 462 -6.10 14.34 -3.41
CA ASP A 462 -6.79 13.06 -3.66
C ASP A 462 -6.05 12.15 -4.65
N ALA A 463 -4.75 12.39 -4.84
CA ALA A 463 -3.91 11.48 -5.62
C ALA A 463 -3.81 10.12 -4.90
N GLY A 464 -4.01 9.03 -5.67
CA GLY A 464 -3.88 7.67 -5.16
C GLY A 464 -2.45 7.31 -4.72
N ALA A 465 -2.23 6.03 -4.37
CA ALA A 465 -0.95 5.57 -3.85
C ALA A 465 0.24 5.90 -4.78
N GLN A 466 1.14 6.75 -4.30
CA GLN A 466 2.33 7.20 -4.99
C GLN A 466 3.43 6.15 -4.86
N THR A 467 4.13 5.87 -5.96
CA THR A 467 5.16 4.82 -6.05
C THR A 467 6.26 5.32 -6.99
N ILE A 468 7.42 5.70 -6.44
CA ILE A 468 8.52 6.32 -7.17
C ILE A 468 9.74 5.40 -7.11
N ALA A 469 9.96 4.65 -8.19
CA ALA A 469 11.07 3.70 -8.31
C ALA A 469 12.42 4.41 -8.45
N ASN A 470 13.47 3.83 -7.83
CA ASN A 470 14.84 4.35 -7.84
C ASN A 470 14.96 5.81 -7.32
N TRP A 471 14.05 6.25 -6.46
CA TRP A 471 13.98 7.63 -5.97
C TRP A 471 15.13 7.98 -5.03
N ALA A 472 15.56 7.03 -4.19
CA ALA A 472 16.81 7.12 -3.44
C ALA A 472 17.84 6.16 -4.05
N THR A 473 18.97 6.68 -4.52
CA THR A 473 20.10 5.84 -4.98
C THR A 473 21.06 5.61 -3.82
N PHE A 474 21.23 4.36 -3.39
CA PHE A 474 22.18 3.96 -2.36
C PHE A 474 23.62 3.95 -2.87
N ASN A 475 24.57 4.31 -2.00
CA ASN A 475 26.00 4.11 -2.18
C ASN A 475 26.58 3.60 -0.85
N PRO A 476 27.06 2.34 -0.76
CA PRO A 476 27.55 1.77 0.49
C PRO A 476 28.78 2.50 1.02
N GLY A 477 29.66 3.00 0.15
CA GLY A 477 30.83 3.78 0.57
C GLY A 477 32.05 3.57 -0.33
N GLY A 478 33.06 2.90 0.22
CA GLY A 478 34.31 2.53 -0.44
C GLY A 478 34.16 1.35 -1.41
N ALA A 479 35.18 1.17 -2.27
CA ALA A 479 35.15 0.18 -3.34
C ALA A 479 35.07 -1.29 -2.86
N ALA A 480 35.43 -1.56 -1.60
CA ALA A 480 35.33 -2.89 -0.97
C ALA A 480 33.89 -3.23 -0.48
N GLU A 481 33.00 -2.25 -0.35
CA GLU A 481 31.72 -2.36 0.35
C GLU A 481 30.54 -2.61 -0.61
N THR A 482 30.83 -2.83 -1.89
CA THR A 482 29.86 -2.97 -3.00
C THR A 482 28.86 -4.13 -2.89
N SER A 483 28.98 -4.99 -1.87
CA SER A 483 28.05 -6.10 -1.58
C SER A 483 27.10 -5.86 -0.40
N GLN A 484 27.20 -4.70 0.27
CA GLN A 484 26.36 -4.33 1.41
C GLN A 484 24.91 -3.99 1.01
N THR A 485 23.98 -4.11 1.96
CA THR A 485 22.54 -3.89 1.73
C THR A 485 21.97 -2.70 2.49
N ALA A 486 21.05 -1.96 1.85
CA ALA A 486 20.50 -0.71 2.36
C ALA A 486 19.22 -0.90 3.20
N THR A 487 19.19 -0.33 4.40
CA THR A 487 18.00 -0.16 5.23
C THR A 487 17.69 1.33 5.41
N TYR A 488 16.64 1.82 4.76
CA TYR A 488 16.21 3.22 4.89
C TYR A 488 15.30 3.42 6.10
N THR A 489 15.52 4.52 6.84
CA THR A 489 14.68 4.93 7.99
C THR A 489 14.08 6.31 7.73
N VAL A 490 12.74 6.39 7.74
CA VAL A 490 11.97 7.64 7.71
C VAL A 490 11.60 8.06 9.13
N SER A 491 11.78 9.34 9.45
CA SER A 491 11.53 9.91 10.78
C SER A 491 11.11 11.38 10.69
N ASN A 492 10.76 12.01 11.82
CA ASN A 492 10.46 13.45 11.94
C ASN A 492 9.41 13.99 10.93
N LEU A 493 8.38 13.21 10.63
CA LEU A 493 7.30 13.59 9.70
C LEU A 493 6.49 14.77 10.28
N SER A 494 6.60 15.95 9.67
CA SER A 494 6.08 17.20 10.27
C SER A 494 4.56 17.35 10.24
N ASN A 495 3.89 16.75 9.26
CA ASN A 495 2.43 16.72 9.14
C ASN A 495 1.97 15.28 8.80
N PRO A 496 1.88 14.37 9.80
CA PRO A 496 1.44 12.99 9.55
C PRO A 496 0.00 12.89 9.00
N SER A 497 -0.86 13.85 9.36
CA SER A 497 -2.24 13.98 8.86
C SER A 497 -2.35 14.28 7.37
N LEU A 498 -1.25 14.64 6.69
CA LEU A 498 -1.20 14.81 5.23
C LEU A 498 -1.27 13.47 4.47
N PHE A 499 -1.20 12.33 5.18
CA PHE A 499 -1.08 11.00 4.57
C PHE A 499 -2.08 10.00 5.13
N SER A 500 -2.77 9.28 4.24
CA SER A 500 -3.47 8.03 4.59
C SER A 500 -2.51 6.84 4.70
N VAL A 501 -1.38 6.90 3.98
CA VAL A 501 -0.23 6.00 4.14
C VAL A 501 1.05 6.83 4.18
N ALA A 502 1.68 6.90 5.35
CA ALA A 502 2.89 7.69 5.58
C ALA A 502 4.06 7.26 4.67
N PRO A 503 4.99 8.17 4.34
CA PRO A 503 6.12 7.86 3.46
C PRO A 503 7.04 6.77 4.03
N ALA A 504 7.31 5.77 3.19
CA ALA A 504 8.23 4.67 3.45
C ALA A 504 9.16 4.46 2.25
N VAL A 505 10.39 3.98 2.50
CA VAL A 505 11.41 3.76 1.47
C VAL A 505 11.93 2.33 1.60
N ALA A 506 11.83 1.54 0.54
CA ALA A 506 12.36 0.17 0.52
C ALA A 506 13.86 0.13 0.20
N ALA A 507 14.51 -1.00 0.48
CA ALA A 507 15.96 -1.21 0.28
C ALA A 507 16.48 -0.90 -1.15
N ASN A 508 15.61 -1.04 -2.16
CA ASN A 508 15.91 -0.71 -3.56
C ASN A 508 15.65 0.76 -3.94
N GLY A 509 15.46 1.65 -2.95
CA GLY A 509 15.24 3.09 -3.19
C GLY A 509 13.83 3.46 -3.63
N LEU A 510 12.88 2.52 -3.60
CA LEU A 510 11.46 2.76 -3.92
C LEU A 510 10.79 3.56 -2.80
N LEU A 511 10.36 4.80 -3.09
CA LEU A 511 9.51 5.59 -2.20
C LEU A 511 8.03 5.28 -2.45
N THR A 512 7.29 5.01 -1.38
CA THR A 512 5.83 4.89 -1.40
C THR A 512 5.19 5.79 -0.34
N TYR A 513 4.08 6.44 -0.70
CA TYR A 513 3.20 7.18 0.22
C TYR A 513 1.80 7.29 -0.38
N THR A 514 0.79 7.63 0.41
CA THR A 514 -0.54 8.00 -0.11
C THR A 514 -1.02 9.24 0.65
N PRO A 515 -1.33 10.35 -0.03
CA PRO A 515 -2.02 11.50 0.57
C PRO A 515 -3.28 11.10 1.37
N ALA A 516 -3.67 11.94 2.32
CA ALA A 516 -5.01 11.86 2.90
C ALA A 516 -5.97 12.68 2.04
N ALA A 517 -7.15 12.12 1.73
CA ALA A 517 -8.15 12.80 0.92
C ALA A 517 -8.51 14.17 1.52
N ASN A 518 -8.68 15.18 0.67
CA ASN A 518 -8.89 16.58 1.06
C ASN A 518 -7.94 17.11 2.17
N ALA A 519 -6.66 16.68 2.12
CA ALA A 519 -5.57 17.22 2.93
C ALA A 519 -4.37 17.71 2.08
N ASN A 520 -4.33 19.02 1.80
CA ASN A 520 -3.23 19.70 1.13
C ASN A 520 -2.20 20.35 2.07
N GLY A 521 -1.10 20.84 1.49
CA GLY A 521 -0.01 21.55 2.17
C GLY A 521 1.36 20.92 1.93
N THR A 522 2.23 20.96 2.94
CA THR A 522 3.54 20.30 2.89
C THR A 522 3.81 19.49 4.16
N SER A 523 4.58 18.41 4.01
CA SER A 523 5.22 17.75 5.14
C SER A 523 6.71 17.57 4.84
N THR A 524 7.56 17.99 5.78
CA THR A 524 8.95 17.56 5.79
C THR A 524 9.05 16.19 6.47
N PHE A 525 10.13 15.47 6.17
CA PHE A 525 10.59 14.28 6.90
C PHE A 525 12.10 14.17 6.84
N SER A 526 12.66 13.44 7.80
CA SER A 526 14.08 13.08 7.86
C SER A 526 14.28 11.67 7.31
N LEU A 527 15.19 11.52 6.35
CA LEU A 527 15.62 10.25 5.78
C LEU A 527 17.08 9.97 6.12
N GLN A 528 17.36 8.73 6.51
CA GLN A 528 18.70 8.19 6.74
C GLN A 528 18.77 6.80 6.09
N VAL A 529 19.95 6.41 5.59
CA VAL A 529 20.21 5.01 5.21
C VAL A 529 21.20 4.39 6.18
N LYS A 530 20.99 3.11 6.47
CA LYS A 530 21.88 2.24 7.23
C LYS A 530 22.38 1.11 6.32
N ASP A 531 23.63 0.72 6.43
CA ASP A 531 24.17 -0.51 5.82
C ASP A 531 24.18 -1.69 6.82
N ASP A 532 24.73 -2.83 6.38
CA ASP A 532 24.93 -4.06 7.14
C ASP A 532 26.42 -4.36 7.48
N GLY A 533 27.35 -3.43 7.24
CA GLY A 533 28.77 -3.56 7.58
C GLY A 533 29.10 -3.23 9.05
N GLY A 534 28.32 -2.35 9.68
CA GLY A 534 28.31 -2.17 11.14
C GLY A 534 29.35 -1.19 11.72
N THR A 535 29.28 -0.97 13.04
CA THR A 535 30.07 0.06 13.76
C THR A 535 31.41 -0.41 14.36
N ALA A 536 31.87 -1.62 14.02
CA ALA A 536 33.13 -2.14 14.53
C ALA A 536 34.33 -1.28 14.05
N ASN A 537 35.39 -1.19 14.86
CA ASN A 537 36.64 -0.50 14.51
C ASN A 537 36.51 1.01 14.19
N ASN A 538 35.47 1.68 14.72
CA ASN A 538 35.05 3.05 14.38
C ASN A 538 34.41 3.18 12.97
N GLY A 539 33.94 2.07 12.40
CA GLY A 539 33.05 2.10 11.24
C GLY A 539 31.77 2.86 11.53
N VAL A 540 31.19 3.46 10.49
CA VAL A 540 29.96 4.26 10.57
C VAL A 540 28.94 3.60 9.65
N ASP A 541 27.96 2.90 10.23
CA ASP A 541 26.96 2.15 9.45
C ASP A 541 25.69 2.95 9.12
N THR A 542 25.70 4.27 9.36
CA THR A 542 24.56 5.16 9.16
C THR A 542 24.96 6.46 8.47
N SER A 543 24.20 6.88 7.46
CA SER A 543 24.44 8.13 6.74
C SER A 543 24.18 9.37 7.60
N THR A 544 24.56 10.54 7.10
CA THR A 544 23.96 11.79 7.56
C THR A 544 22.46 11.81 7.23
N THR A 545 21.68 12.57 8.00
CA THR A 545 20.24 12.74 7.77
C THR A 545 19.98 13.78 6.68
N GLN A 546 19.23 13.40 5.64
CA GLN A 546 18.68 14.36 4.67
C GLN A 546 17.25 14.74 5.08
N ASN A 547 16.93 16.03 5.12
CA ASN A 547 15.56 16.49 5.27
C ASN A 547 14.95 16.74 3.88
N LEU A 548 13.76 16.18 3.65
CA LEU A 548 13.06 16.16 2.37
C LEU A 548 11.62 16.59 2.56
N THR A 549 11.01 17.16 1.52
CA THR A 549 9.65 17.70 1.55
C THR A 549 8.76 17.00 0.52
N ILE A 550 7.62 16.49 0.97
CA ILE A 550 6.48 16.18 0.08
C ILE A 550 5.55 17.39 0.08
N THR A 551 5.19 17.85 -1.12
CA THR A 551 4.16 18.87 -1.33
C THR A 551 2.91 18.20 -1.87
N VAL A 552 1.78 18.49 -1.25
CA VAL A 552 0.45 18.07 -1.68
C VAL A 552 -0.32 19.34 -2.06
N ASN A 553 -0.57 19.52 -3.35
CA ASN A 553 -1.23 20.69 -3.90
C ASN A 553 -2.73 20.65 -3.60
N PRO A 554 -3.37 21.81 -3.36
CA PRO A 554 -4.80 21.89 -3.24
C PRO A 554 -5.52 21.50 -4.53
N VAL A 555 -6.66 20.82 -4.41
CA VAL A 555 -7.64 20.57 -5.48
C VAL A 555 -8.95 21.20 -5.04
N ASN A 556 -9.71 21.75 -5.99
CA ASN A 556 -11.06 22.24 -5.73
C ASN A 556 -12.07 21.10 -5.87
N ASP A 557 -12.83 20.78 -4.83
CA ASP A 557 -13.93 19.82 -4.88
C ASP A 557 -15.14 20.40 -5.64
N GLN A 558 -16.14 19.55 -5.94
CA GLN A 558 -17.33 19.99 -6.66
C GLN A 558 -18.35 20.66 -5.71
N PRO A 559 -18.75 21.93 -5.94
CA PRO A 559 -19.73 22.61 -5.12
C PRO A 559 -21.14 22.09 -5.33
N SER A 560 -22.00 22.34 -4.35
CA SER A 560 -23.42 21.99 -4.37
C SER A 560 -24.28 23.05 -3.69
N PHE A 561 -25.56 23.10 -4.04
CA PHE A 561 -26.49 24.08 -3.49
C PHE A 561 -27.92 23.53 -3.39
N SER A 562 -28.70 24.08 -2.47
CA SER A 562 -30.15 23.82 -2.36
C SER A 562 -30.94 25.09 -2.65
N ASN A 563 -32.12 24.93 -3.24
CA ASN A 563 -32.96 26.04 -3.68
C ASN A 563 -34.45 25.84 -3.36
N LEU A 564 -35.27 26.88 -3.59
CA LEU A 564 -36.71 26.89 -3.35
C LEU A 564 -37.54 26.24 -4.48
N GLY A 565 -36.89 25.73 -5.53
CA GLY A 565 -37.54 25.01 -6.63
C GLY A 565 -38.39 25.89 -7.55
N ASN A 566 -39.42 25.27 -8.13
CA ASN A 566 -40.29 25.85 -9.16
C ASN A 566 -41.00 27.13 -8.70
N GLN A 567 -41.10 28.10 -9.60
CA GLN A 567 -41.75 29.39 -9.37
C GLN A 567 -43.03 29.49 -10.20
N THR A 568 -44.18 29.30 -9.57
CA THR A 568 -45.50 29.44 -10.22
C THR A 568 -46.17 30.71 -9.73
N LEU A 569 -46.39 31.67 -10.64
CA LEU A 569 -47.06 32.92 -10.30
C LEU A 569 -48.57 32.68 -10.08
N THR A 570 -49.13 33.25 -9.01
CA THR A 570 -50.53 33.06 -8.61
C THR A 570 -51.51 33.96 -9.37
N SER A 571 -50.99 34.99 -10.04
CA SER A 571 -51.71 35.91 -10.93
C SER A 571 -50.85 36.20 -12.17
N TRP A 572 -51.48 36.62 -13.26
CA TRP A 572 -50.74 37.14 -14.41
C TRP A 572 -50.00 38.42 -14.02
N THR A 573 -48.82 38.66 -14.62
CA THR A 573 -48.05 39.90 -14.49
C THR A 573 -47.00 40.02 -15.59
N ASN A 574 -46.60 41.25 -15.89
CA ASN A 574 -45.43 41.60 -16.71
C ASN A 574 -44.38 42.42 -15.92
N THR A 575 -44.49 42.49 -14.59
CA THR A 575 -43.57 43.24 -13.71
C THR A 575 -42.39 42.38 -13.24
N ALA A 576 -41.27 43.03 -12.91
CA ALA A 576 -40.08 42.35 -12.40
C ALA A 576 -40.37 41.57 -11.11
N GLN A 577 -39.92 40.31 -11.07
CA GLN A 577 -40.04 39.38 -9.96
C GLN A 577 -38.69 39.20 -9.28
N THR A 578 -38.70 39.14 -7.94
CA THR A 578 -37.50 38.94 -7.11
C THR A 578 -37.81 37.89 -6.04
N VAL A 579 -37.00 36.84 -6.00
CA VAL A 579 -37.11 35.75 -5.02
C VAL A 579 -35.82 35.70 -4.22
N SER A 580 -35.82 36.42 -3.10
CA SER A 580 -34.71 36.44 -2.14
C SER A 580 -34.47 35.06 -1.55
N ASN A 581 -33.20 34.67 -1.38
CA ASN A 581 -32.80 33.34 -0.91
C ASN A 581 -33.42 32.19 -1.73
N TRP A 582 -33.56 32.37 -3.05
CA TRP A 582 -34.00 31.28 -3.93
C TRP A 582 -32.98 30.14 -3.90
N VAL A 583 -31.68 30.43 -3.98
CA VAL A 583 -30.66 29.55 -3.38
C VAL A 583 -30.63 29.83 -1.88
N ASN A 584 -30.76 28.77 -1.07
CA ASN A 584 -30.93 28.85 0.37
C ASN A 584 -29.83 28.14 1.18
N SER A 585 -29.00 27.34 0.52
CA SER A 585 -27.74 26.82 1.09
C SER A 585 -26.73 26.55 -0.03
N VAL A 586 -25.45 26.69 0.28
CA VAL A 586 -24.31 26.37 -0.58
C VAL A 586 -23.29 25.60 0.26
N ILE A 587 -22.71 24.56 -0.31
CA ILE A 587 -21.60 23.78 0.24
C ILE A 587 -20.54 23.75 -0.87
N PHE A 588 -19.39 24.39 -0.64
CA PHE A 588 -18.29 24.43 -1.60
C PHE A 588 -17.62 23.05 -1.70
N GLY A 589 -17.30 22.45 -0.56
CA GLY A 589 -16.85 21.07 -0.48
C GLY A 589 -16.52 20.68 0.95
N PRO A 590 -15.39 19.99 1.22
CA PRO A 590 -14.98 19.61 2.56
C PRO A 590 -14.43 20.80 3.37
N ALA A 591 -13.98 20.54 4.60
CA ALA A 591 -13.66 21.59 5.57
C ALA A 591 -12.41 22.44 5.22
N ASN A 592 -11.55 21.95 4.33
CA ASN A 592 -10.44 22.68 3.69
C ASN A 592 -10.93 23.87 2.85
N GLU A 593 -12.18 23.85 2.38
CA GLU A 593 -12.75 24.82 1.43
C GLU A 593 -13.73 25.82 2.06
N ALA A 594 -13.90 25.79 3.38
CA ALA A 594 -14.88 26.61 4.09
C ALA A 594 -14.67 28.14 4.00
N THR A 595 -13.61 28.60 3.31
CA THR A 595 -13.32 30.01 3.02
C THR A 595 -13.67 30.44 1.59
N GLN A 596 -14.09 29.52 0.71
CA GLN A 596 -14.50 29.84 -0.66
C GLN A 596 -15.79 30.67 -0.71
N THR A 597 -16.05 31.30 -1.86
CA THR A 597 -17.25 32.11 -2.10
C THR A 597 -17.89 31.82 -3.45
N VAL A 598 -19.18 32.18 -3.58
CA VAL A 598 -19.91 32.08 -4.85
C VAL A 598 -19.37 33.14 -5.82
N SER A 599 -18.66 32.73 -6.86
CA SER A 599 -18.18 33.64 -7.90
C SER A 599 -19.30 34.01 -8.88
N ASN A 600 -20.16 33.05 -9.25
CA ASN A 600 -21.17 33.23 -10.28
C ASN A 600 -22.30 32.17 -10.21
N TYR A 601 -23.39 32.40 -10.95
CA TYR A 601 -24.34 31.36 -11.35
C TYR A 601 -24.47 31.34 -12.88
N ILE A 602 -24.15 30.20 -13.50
CA ILE A 602 -24.31 29.98 -14.95
C ILE A 602 -25.76 29.56 -15.19
N ILE A 603 -26.48 30.31 -16.02
CA ILE A 603 -27.94 30.18 -16.18
C ILE A 603 -28.33 30.12 -17.65
N THR A 604 -29.23 29.19 -17.98
CA THR A 604 -29.89 29.09 -19.29
C THR A 604 -31.39 28.82 -19.09
N ASN A 605 -32.22 29.13 -20.09
CA ASN A 605 -33.63 28.69 -20.10
C ASN A 605 -34.07 28.31 -21.51
N ASP A 606 -35.10 27.47 -21.61
CA ASP A 606 -35.61 26.90 -22.87
C ASP A 606 -36.56 27.85 -23.65
N ASN A 607 -37.09 28.88 -23.00
CA ASN A 607 -38.11 29.78 -23.56
C ASN A 607 -37.81 31.25 -23.23
N ASN A 608 -36.71 31.76 -23.78
CA ASN A 608 -36.29 33.16 -23.63
C ASN A 608 -37.41 34.18 -23.97
N THR A 609 -38.37 33.82 -24.83
CA THR A 609 -39.48 34.71 -25.25
C THR A 609 -40.53 34.96 -24.17
N LEU A 610 -40.51 34.15 -23.10
CA LEU A 610 -41.37 34.31 -21.92
C LEU A 610 -40.91 35.48 -21.03
N PHE A 611 -39.74 36.08 -21.29
CA PHE A 611 -39.13 37.11 -20.45
C PHE A 611 -38.63 38.34 -21.23
N THR A 612 -38.82 39.53 -20.67
CA THR A 612 -38.16 40.78 -21.11
C THR A 612 -36.82 41.00 -20.39
N THR A 613 -36.70 40.51 -19.15
CA THR A 613 -35.42 40.36 -18.43
C THR A 613 -35.24 38.89 -18.10
N GLN A 614 -34.22 38.26 -18.68
CA GLN A 614 -33.98 36.82 -18.54
C GLN A 614 -33.72 36.43 -17.08
N PRO A 615 -34.05 35.19 -16.67
CA PRO A 615 -33.73 34.67 -15.33
C PRO A 615 -32.26 34.81 -14.97
N SER A 616 -31.97 35.39 -13.81
CA SER A 616 -30.63 35.61 -13.28
C SER A 616 -30.61 35.43 -11.76
N VAL A 617 -29.57 34.79 -11.22
CA VAL A 617 -29.37 34.58 -9.78
C VAL A 617 -28.11 35.33 -9.37
N ALA A 618 -28.24 36.27 -8.43
CA ALA A 618 -27.10 36.99 -7.85
C ALA A 618 -26.32 36.09 -6.87
N THR A 619 -25.05 36.40 -6.61
CA THR A 619 -24.16 35.61 -5.73
C THR A 619 -24.73 35.40 -4.31
N ASN A 620 -25.61 36.29 -3.84
CA ASN A 620 -26.36 36.14 -2.58
C ASN A 620 -27.58 35.18 -2.65
N GLY A 621 -27.74 34.41 -3.73
CA GLY A 621 -28.83 33.46 -3.94
C GLY A 621 -30.18 34.06 -4.37
N THR A 622 -30.26 35.36 -4.65
CA THR A 622 -31.51 36.02 -5.08
C THR A 622 -31.76 35.79 -6.57
N LEU A 623 -32.87 35.13 -6.91
CA LEU A 623 -33.36 34.97 -8.28
C LEU A 623 -34.15 36.21 -8.71
N THR A 624 -33.95 36.67 -9.94
CA THR A 624 -34.65 37.80 -10.57
C THR A 624 -35.04 37.47 -12.02
N TYR A 625 -36.19 37.95 -12.47
CA TYR A 625 -36.66 37.85 -13.88
C TYR A 625 -37.80 38.85 -14.14
N THR A 626 -38.06 39.21 -15.39
CA THR A 626 -39.24 40.02 -15.77
C THR A 626 -40.01 39.29 -16.85
N PRO A 627 -41.25 38.81 -16.60
CA PRO A 627 -42.10 38.18 -17.61
C PRO A 627 -42.39 39.10 -18.80
N SER A 628 -42.66 38.53 -19.96
CA SER A 628 -43.03 39.27 -21.19
C SER A 628 -44.52 39.61 -21.29
N GLY A 629 -45.34 39.15 -20.34
CA GLY A 629 -46.80 39.20 -20.42
C GLY A 629 -47.41 38.02 -21.19
N LYS A 630 -46.61 37.19 -21.86
CA LYS A 630 -47.06 35.88 -22.37
C LYS A 630 -47.25 34.88 -21.22
N PRO A 631 -48.29 34.04 -21.25
CA PRO A 631 -48.35 32.87 -20.39
C PRO A 631 -47.50 31.71 -20.88
N GLY A 632 -47.29 30.75 -20.00
CA GLY A 632 -46.59 29.49 -20.29
C GLY A 632 -45.59 29.12 -19.20
N THR A 633 -44.76 28.14 -19.52
CA THR A 633 -43.67 27.67 -18.65
C THR A 633 -42.34 27.81 -19.39
N ALA A 634 -41.28 28.10 -18.64
CA ALA A 634 -39.90 27.94 -19.07
C ALA A 634 -39.15 27.05 -18.07
N THR A 635 -38.39 26.10 -18.57
CA THR A 635 -37.41 25.33 -17.79
C THR A 635 -36.13 26.15 -17.70
N VAL A 636 -35.73 26.52 -16.49
CA VAL A 636 -34.48 27.24 -16.20
C VAL A 636 -33.47 26.25 -15.63
N THR A 637 -32.27 26.23 -16.20
CA THR A 637 -31.13 25.45 -15.70
C THR A 637 -30.15 26.40 -15.02
N VAL A 638 -29.73 26.07 -13.81
CA VAL A 638 -28.77 26.83 -12.99
C VAL A 638 -27.61 25.92 -12.59
N GLN A 639 -26.40 26.43 -12.71
CA GLN A 639 -25.18 25.83 -12.20
C GLN A 639 -24.48 26.86 -11.31
N LEU A 640 -24.13 26.47 -10.08
CA LEU A 640 -23.30 27.29 -9.20
C LEU A 640 -21.85 27.25 -9.70
N GLN A 641 -21.15 28.38 -9.60
CA GLN A 641 -19.70 28.47 -9.74
C GLN A 641 -19.07 29.11 -8.49
N ASP A 642 -17.99 28.51 -7.98
CA ASP A 642 -17.21 29.01 -6.84
C ASP A 642 -15.95 29.79 -7.27
N ASP A 643 -15.09 30.17 -6.31
CA ASP A 643 -13.81 30.85 -6.54
C ASP A 643 -12.56 29.97 -6.31
N GLY A 644 -12.71 28.67 -6.06
CA GLY A 644 -11.60 27.70 -5.93
C GLY A 644 -10.96 27.33 -7.28
N GLY A 645 -11.74 27.33 -8.36
CA GLY A 645 -11.25 27.20 -9.74
C GLY A 645 -10.89 25.77 -10.18
N THR A 646 -10.22 25.65 -11.33
CA THR A 646 -9.99 24.35 -12.02
C THR A 646 -8.52 23.90 -12.04
N ALA A 647 -7.68 24.47 -11.17
CA ALA A 647 -6.29 24.05 -11.02
C ALA A 647 -6.20 22.60 -10.49
N ASN A 648 -5.14 21.88 -10.88
CA ASN A 648 -4.87 20.49 -10.45
C ASN A 648 -5.99 19.47 -10.76
N SER A 649 -6.88 19.79 -11.70
CA SER A 649 -8.13 19.07 -12.04
C SER A 649 -9.33 19.31 -11.10
N GLY A 650 -9.32 20.39 -10.33
CA GLY A 650 -10.47 20.81 -9.52
C GLY A 650 -11.71 21.20 -10.32
N VAL A 651 -12.86 21.25 -9.66
CA VAL A 651 -14.19 21.34 -10.30
C VAL A 651 -15.00 22.51 -9.73
N ASP A 652 -14.72 23.72 -10.21
CA ASP A 652 -15.36 24.99 -9.78
C ASP A 652 -16.86 25.13 -10.05
N THR A 653 -17.53 24.07 -10.53
CA THR A 653 -18.91 24.12 -11.02
C THR A 653 -19.74 22.95 -10.53
N SER A 654 -20.92 23.26 -10.00
CA SER A 654 -21.83 22.27 -9.45
C SER A 654 -22.42 21.33 -10.50
N ASN A 655 -23.12 20.29 -10.07
CA ASN A 655 -24.11 19.65 -10.92
C ASN A 655 -25.23 20.66 -11.29
N THR A 656 -25.83 20.50 -12.47
CA THR A 656 -26.89 21.39 -12.95
C THR A 656 -28.21 21.10 -12.22
N ALA A 657 -28.86 22.15 -11.70
CA ALA A 657 -30.20 22.08 -11.14
C ALA A 657 -31.20 22.70 -12.12
N THR A 658 -32.37 22.08 -12.29
CA THR A 658 -33.45 22.58 -13.14
C THR A 658 -34.67 22.96 -12.32
N PHE A 659 -35.32 24.07 -12.68
CA PHE A 659 -36.60 24.47 -12.11
C PHE A 659 -37.47 25.18 -13.15
N ASN A 660 -38.78 25.10 -12.98
CA ASN A 660 -39.74 25.71 -13.90
C ASN A 660 -40.19 27.08 -13.37
N ILE A 661 -40.19 28.09 -14.24
CA ILE A 661 -40.95 29.33 -14.03
C ILE A 661 -42.24 29.24 -14.84
N THR A 662 -43.39 29.45 -14.20
CA THR A 662 -44.71 29.37 -14.85
C THR A 662 -45.52 30.65 -14.62
N ILE A 663 -45.96 31.27 -15.72
CA ILE A 663 -46.81 32.46 -15.75
C ILE A 663 -48.21 32.03 -16.23
N PRO A 664 -49.28 32.27 -15.45
CA PRO A 664 -50.65 31.93 -15.84
C PRO A 664 -51.18 32.90 -16.90
N ALA A 665 -52.22 32.48 -17.64
CA ALA A 665 -52.90 33.33 -18.62
C ALA A 665 -53.63 34.52 -17.97
N PRO A 666 -53.55 35.73 -18.57
CA PRO A 666 -54.33 36.87 -18.12
C PRO A 666 -55.81 36.59 -18.28
N LYS A 667 -56.58 36.87 -17.23
CA LYS A 667 -58.03 36.62 -17.22
C LYS A 667 -58.79 37.75 -17.90
N VAL A 668 -59.83 37.39 -18.64
CA VAL A 668 -60.72 38.30 -19.37
C VAL A 668 -62.09 38.37 -18.70
N ASN A 669 -62.53 39.57 -18.36
CA ASN A 669 -63.86 39.86 -17.80
C ASN A 669 -64.68 40.71 -18.78
N LEU A 670 -65.99 40.51 -18.81
CA LEU A 670 -66.95 41.26 -19.63
C LEU A 670 -67.58 42.39 -18.82
N THR A 671 -67.69 43.58 -19.41
CA THR A 671 -68.50 44.71 -18.93
C THR A 671 -69.41 45.24 -20.04
N ALA A 672 -70.48 45.95 -19.67
CA ALA A 672 -71.36 46.68 -20.59
C ALA A 672 -71.30 48.18 -20.28
N SER A 673 -71.52 49.03 -21.28
CA SER A 673 -71.54 50.50 -21.12
C SER A 673 -72.73 51.01 -20.32
N THR A 674 -73.84 50.27 -20.32
CA THR A 674 -75.07 50.54 -19.57
C THR A 674 -75.69 49.23 -19.07
N THR A 675 -76.57 49.31 -18.06
CA THR A 675 -77.41 48.17 -17.61
C THR A 675 -78.83 48.22 -18.19
N THR A 676 -79.14 49.28 -18.94
CA THR A 676 -80.40 49.46 -19.67
C THR A 676 -80.13 50.04 -21.05
N GLY A 677 -80.95 49.67 -22.03
CA GLY A 677 -81.16 50.41 -23.27
C GLY A 677 -82.64 50.73 -23.45
N SER A 678 -82.95 51.59 -24.41
CA SER A 678 -84.31 51.80 -24.90
C SER A 678 -84.29 51.87 -26.42
N GLU A 679 -85.37 51.41 -27.01
CA GLU A 679 -85.64 51.41 -28.45
C GLU A 679 -85.73 52.87 -28.95
N THR A 680 -86.50 53.72 -28.25
CA THR A 680 -86.58 55.17 -28.51
C THR A 680 -85.21 55.82 -28.71
N GLY A 681 -84.94 56.25 -29.94
CA GLY A 681 -83.73 57.00 -30.26
C GLY A 681 -82.46 56.15 -30.36
N THR A 682 -82.58 54.83 -30.54
CA THR A 682 -81.51 53.87 -30.88
C THR A 682 -80.35 53.84 -29.87
N THR A 683 -80.54 53.17 -28.73
CA THR A 683 -79.46 53.07 -27.73
C THR A 683 -78.30 52.19 -28.21
N ALA A 684 -77.07 52.72 -28.21
CA ALA A 684 -75.86 51.95 -28.46
C ALA A 684 -75.27 51.40 -27.14
N ILE A 685 -75.15 50.07 -27.06
CA ILE A 685 -74.65 49.32 -25.90
C ILE A 685 -73.32 48.67 -26.27
N THR A 686 -72.22 49.15 -25.69
CA THR A 686 -70.87 48.63 -25.94
C THR A 686 -70.45 47.64 -24.87
N PHE A 687 -70.25 46.39 -25.27
CA PHE A 687 -69.70 45.32 -24.45
C PHE A 687 -68.18 45.29 -24.61
N THR A 688 -67.45 45.31 -23.48
CA THR A 688 -65.99 45.34 -23.45
C THR A 688 -65.44 44.09 -22.77
N ALA A 689 -64.67 43.29 -23.50
CA ALA A 689 -63.84 42.24 -22.95
C ALA A 689 -62.51 42.85 -22.47
N THR A 690 -62.24 42.79 -21.17
CA THR A 690 -61.06 43.39 -20.52
C THR A 690 -60.17 42.32 -19.91
N ALA A 691 -58.95 42.20 -20.40
CA ALA A 691 -57.90 41.34 -19.86
C ALA A 691 -57.19 42.00 -18.65
N GLU A 692 -56.62 41.17 -17.77
CA GLU A 692 -55.77 41.61 -16.63
C GLU A 692 -54.57 42.47 -17.06
N GLY A 693 -54.17 42.44 -18.34
CA GLY A 693 -53.27 43.40 -18.96
C GLY A 693 -53.14 43.16 -20.47
N ASN A 694 -52.17 43.81 -21.11
CA ASN A 694 -52.06 43.81 -22.58
C ASN A 694 -51.72 42.41 -23.10
N VAL A 695 -52.53 41.90 -24.04
CA VAL A 695 -52.32 40.59 -24.66
C VAL A 695 -51.21 40.63 -25.72
N VAL A 696 -50.62 39.48 -26.01
CA VAL A 696 -49.67 39.30 -27.11
C VAL A 696 -50.33 38.46 -28.20
N ALA A 697 -50.14 38.88 -29.46
CA ALA A 697 -51.01 38.52 -30.60
C ALA A 697 -52.49 38.90 -30.38
N ASP A 698 -53.30 38.81 -31.43
CA ASP A 698 -54.74 39.04 -31.30
C ASP A 698 -55.38 37.85 -30.58
N GLN A 699 -56.11 38.11 -29.49
CA GLN A 699 -56.78 37.10 -28.67
C GLN A 699 -58.30 37.23 -28.80
N THR A 700 -59.04 36.13 -28.66
CA THR A 700 -60.48 36.07 -28.91
C THR A 700 -61.26 35.35 -27.82
N VAL A 701 -62.48 35.82 -27.57
CA VAL A 701 -63.50 35.10 -26.80
C VAL A 701 -64.77 34.98 -27.64
N ASN A 702 -65.40 33.81 -27.65
CA ASN A 702 -66.70 33.63 -28.30
C ASN A 702 -67.77 34.41 -27.54
N LEU A 703 -68.65 35.09 -28.26
CA LEU A 703 -69.74 35.90 -27.73
C LEU A 703 -71.09 35.25 -28.11
N ALA A 704 -71.98 35.09 -27.13
CA ALA A 704 -73.33 34.55 -27.35
C ALA A 704 -74.38 35.37 -26.62
N LEU A 705 -75.46 35.73 -27.33
CA LEU A 705 -76.67 36.34 -26.76
C LEU A 705 -77.62 35.26 -26.22
N THR A 706 -78.22 35.57 -25.08
CA THR A 706 -79.23 34.78 -24.38
C THR A 706 -80.18 35.73 -23.64
N GLY A 707 -81.38 35.27 -23.28
CA GLY A 707 -82.37 36.07 -22.56
C GLY A 707 -83.75 35.93 -23.17
N THR A 708 -84.47 37.04 -23.27
CA THR A 708 -85.70 37.14 -24.07
C THR A 708 -85.40 37.80 -25.41
N ALA A 709 -84.63 38.90 -25.36
CA ALA A 709 -84.01 39.63 -26.47
C ALA A 709 -83.40 38.71 -27.54
N SER A 710 -83.65 39.04 -28.79
CA SER A 710 -83.43 38.21 -29.97
C SER A 710 -82.39 38.85 -30.91
N ALA A 711 -82.59 38.75 -32.22
CA ALA A 711 -81.77 39.42 -33.24
C ALA A 711 -82.58 40.42 -34.09
N ALA A 712 -83.82 40.72 -33.71
CA ALA A 712 -84.68 41.71 -34.37
C ALA A 712 -84.56 43.09 -33.68
N ASP A 713 -84.65 43.06 -32.35
CA ASP A 713 -84.42 44.11 -31.35
C ASP A 713 -82.98 44.71 -31.36
N PHE A 714 -82.10 44.27 -32.28
CA PHE A 714 -80.80 44.88 -32.55
C PHE A 714 -80.58 45.14 -34.04
N THR A 715 -80.03 46.31 -34.36
CA THR A 715 -79.74 46.68 -35.76
C THR A 715 -78.51 45.92 -36.28
N GLY A 716 -78.72 45.01 -37.23
CA GLY A 716 -77.65 44.30 -37.95
C GLY A 716 -77.28 42.94 -37.36
N ALA A 717 -76.12 42.40 -37.74
CA ALA A 717 -75.69 41.07 -37.30
C ALA A 717 -74.93 41.14 -35.97
N ILE A 718 -75.44 40.45 -34.94
CA ILE A 718 -74.77 40.29 -33.64
C ILE A 718 -73.43 39.56 -33.83
N PRO A 719 -72.28 40.14 -33.43
CA PRO A 719 -70.99 39.47 -33.55
C PRO A 719 -70.86 38.23 -32.66
N THR A 720 -70.28 37.16 -33.20
CA THR A 720 -70.10 35.87 -32.51
C THR A 720 -68.80 35.77 -31.69
N GLN A 721 -67.98 36.82 -31.66
CA GLN A 721 -66.75 36.91 -30.88
C GLN A 721 -66.40 38.35 -30.53
N ILE A 722 -65.63 38.54 -29.47
CA ILE A 722 -64.89 39.77 -29.20
C ILE A 722 -63.40 39.48 -29.41
N THR A 723 -62.72 40.32 -30.19
CA THR A 723 -61.26 40.26 -30.39
C THR A 723 -60.59 41.35 -29.57
N ILE A 724 -59.60 40.98 -28.76
CA ILE A 724 -58.67 41.86 -28.05
C ILE A 724 -57.39 41.96 -28.92
N PRO A 725 -57.08 43.12 -29.53
CA PRO A 725 -55.93 43.23 -30.42
C PRO A 725 -54.58 43.12 -29.69
N ASN A 726 -53.56 42.64 -30.40
CA ASN A 726 -52.17 42.57 -29.95
C ASN A 726 -51.70 43.90 -29.35
N GLY A 727 -51.22 43.87 -28.10
CA GLY A 727 -50.77 45.05 -27.37
C GLY A 727 -51.87 45.89 -26.73
N SER A 728 -53.15 45.51 -26.89
CA SER A 728 -54.29 46.04 -26.11
C SER A 728 -54.62 45.13 -24.93
N ASN A 729 -55.24 45.67 -23.88
CA ASN A 729 -55.91 44.86 -22.84
C ASN A 729 -57.44 44.79 -23.03
N THR A 730 -57.98 45.47 -24.06
CA THR A 730 -59.43 45.56 -24.30
C THR A 730 -59.80 45.27 -25.75
N GLY A 731 -60.94 44.61 -25.90
CA GLY A 731 -61.66 44.39 -27.16
C GLY A 731 -63.14 44.72 -26.97
N GLN A 732 -63.80 45.22 -28.02
CA GLN A 732 -65.18 45.73 -27.92
C GLN A 732 -66.09 45.24 -29.03
N VAL A 733 -67.37 45.09 -28.70
CA VAL A 733 -68.50 44.90 -29.61
C VAL A 733 -69.60 45.87 -29.18
N THR A 734 -70.18 46.62 -30.12
CA THR A 734 -71.35 47.47 -29.87
C THR A 734 -72.56 46.84 -30.52
N LEU A 735 -73.63 46.67 -29.75
CA LEU A 735 -74.97 46.39 -30.26
C LEU A 735 -75.80 47.67 -30.18
N THR A 736 -76.52 48.02 -31.24
CA THR A 736 -77.45 49.16 -31.23
C THR A 736 -78.86 48.61 -31.23
N VAL A 737 -79.66 49.04 -30.26
CA VAL A 737 -81.07 48.65 -30.13
C VAL A 737 -81.86 49.13 -31.35
N ASN A 738 -82.72 48.26 -31.88
CA ASN A 738 -83.64 48.58 -32.98
C ASN A 738 -84.86 49.34 -32.42
N ASP A 739 -85.33 50.39 -33.10
CA ASP A 739 -86.57 51.13 -32.78
C ASP A 739 -87.58 50.71 -33.86
N ASP A 740 -88.59 49.90 -33.55
CA ASP A 740 -89.60 49.46 -34.55
C ASP A 740 -91.05 49.87 -34.26
N THR A 741 -91.99 48.93 -34.21
CA THR A 741 -93.43 49.19 -34.06
C THR A 741 -94.19 48.10 -33.30
N LEU A 742 -93.50 47.09 -32.75
CA LEU A 742 -94.10 45.97 -32.00
C LEU A 742 -94.10 46.29 -30.50
N ALA A 743 -95.24 46.12 -29.83
CA ALA A 743 -95.29 46.19 -28.37
C ALA A 743 -94.90 44.82 -27.79
N GLU A 744 -93.63 44.63 -27.43
CA GLU A 744 -93.10 43.33 -26.98
C GLU A 744 -92.90 43.25 -25.44
N GLY A 745 -92.86 44.40 -24.76
CA GLY A 745 -92.56 44.55 -23.34
C GLY A 745 -91.06 44.56 -23.04
N ASN A 746 -90.67 45.03 -21.84
CA ASN A 746 -89.25 45.13 -21.46
C ASN A 746 -88.51 43.78 -21.54
N GLU A 747 -87.58 43.69 -22.49
CA GLU A 747 -86.76 42.52 -22.76
C GLU A 747 -85.47 42.48 -21.92
N THR A 748 -84.76 41.35 -21.91
CA THR A 748 -83.41 41.25 -21.32
C THR A 748 -82.44 40.59 -22.29
N ALA A 749 -81.40 41.35 -22.66
CA ALA A 749 -80.26 40.89 -23.46
C ALA A 749 -79.08 40.54 -22.56
N THR A 750 -78.73 39.26 -22.51
CA THR A 750 -77.59 38.74 -21.73
C THR A 750 -76.51 38.20 -22.65
N LEU A 751 -75.40 38.94 -22.76
CA LEU A 751 -74.23 38.52 -23.50
C LEU A 751 -73.31 37.71 -22.59
N THR A 752 -72.78 36.61 -23.11
CA THR A 752 -71.84 35.72 -22.42
C THR A 752 -70.56 35.55 -23.23
N ILE A 753 -69.40 35.59 -22.56
CA ILE A 753 -68.10 35.25 -23.15
C ILE A 753 -67.67 33.83 -22.77
N SER A 754 -67.18 33.09 -23.77
CA SER A 754 -66.77 31.69 -23.64
C SER A 754 -65.57 31.37 -24.54
N SER A 755 -65.04 30.15 -24.42
CA SER A 755 -63.99 29.59 -25.31
C SER A 755 -62.84 30.57 -25.63
N PRO A 756 -62.07 31.03 -24.62
CA PRO A 756 -60.92 31.92 -24.84
C PRO A 756 -59.84 31.26 -25.70
N SER A 757 -59.15 32.06 -26.51
CA SER A 757 -57.93 31.66 -27.22
C SER A 757 -56.77 31.35 -26.26
N ALA A 758 -55.78 30.59 -26.74
CA ALA A 758 -54.85 29.87 -25.86
C ALA A 758 -53.94 30.73 -24.95
N GLU A 759 -53.72 32.02 -25.24
CA GLU A 759 -52.93 32.91 -24.39
C GLU A 759 -53.78 33.78 -23.44
N ILE A 760 -55.08 33.52 -23.29
CA ILE A 760 -55.98 34.18 -22.30
C ILE A 760 -56.84 33.15 -21.54
N ALA A 761 -57.33 33.53 -20.36
CA ALA A 761 -58.29 32.76 -19.58
C ALA A 761 -59.60 33.53 -19.36
N LEU A 762 -60.68 32.86 -18.96
CA LEU A 762 -61.88 33.54 -18.47
C LEU A 762 -61.66 34.04 -17.02
N GLY A 763 -62.18 35.23 -16.73
CA GLY A 763 -62.22 35.79 -15.38
C GLY A 763 -63.45 35.37 -14.58
N THR A 764 -63.79 36.16 -13.56
CA THR A 764 -64.96 35.92 -12.69
C THR A 764 -66.27 36.39 -13.32
N THR A 765 -66.20 37.39 -14.22
CA THR A 765 -67.38 38.06 -14.78
C THR A 765 -67.47 37.74 -16.27
N THR A 766 -68.12 36.62 -16.60
CA THR A 766 -68.23 36.11 -17.99
C THR A 766 -69.59 36.39 -18.64
N ALA A 767 -70.52 37.04 -17.92
CA ALA A 767 -71.85 37.38 -18.42
C ALA A 767 -72.21 38.82 -18.03
N GLN A 768 -72.97 39.50 -18.88
CA GLN A 768 -73.55 40.82 -18.62
C GLN A 768 -74.97 40.90 -19.19
N SER A 769 -75.91 41.35 -18.36
CA SER A 769 -77.32 41.51 -18.72
C SER A 769 -77.70 42.97 -18.81
N VAL A 770 -78.42 43.33 -19.86
CA VAL A 770 -78.94 44.68 -20.13
C VAL A 770 -80.44 44.56 -20.41
N ILE A 771 -81.25 45.37 -19.74
CA ILE A 771 -82.70 45.42 -19.98
C ILE A 771 -82.95 46.34 -21.18
N ILE A 772 -83.69 45.87 -22.17
CA ILE A 772 -84.19 46.73 -23.26
C ILE A 772 -85.57 47.23 -22.86
N ALA A 773 -85.82 48.53 -23.02
CA ALA A 773 -87.05 49.18 -22.60
C ALA A 773 -87.90 49.59 -23.81
N ASP A 774 -88.98 48.83 -23.96
CA ASP A 774 -90.10 49.02 -24.89
C ASP A 774 -90.70 50.43 -24.76
N ASN A 775 -90.88 51.09 -25.90
CA ASN A 775 -91.50 52.41 -26.02
C ASN A 775 -92.92 52.38 -26.62
N ASP A 776 -93.36 51.22 -27.11
CA ASP A 776 -94.64 51.03 -27.76
C ASP A 776 -95.74 50.58 -26.80
N VAL A 777 -96.99 50.91 -27.14
CA VAL A 777 -98.14 50.63 -26.26
C VAL A 777 -99.33 50.16 -27.09
N ALA A 778 -99.55 48.84 -27.09
CA ALA A 778 -100.69 48.20 -27.75
C ALA A 778 -102.02 48.88 -27.35
N GLY A 779 -102.77 49.28 -28.37
CA GLY A 779 -103.98 50.08 -28.20
C GLY A 779 -104.80 50.21 -29.47
N ILE A 780 -106.06 50.64 -29.31
CA ILE A 780 -107.05 50.75 -30.39
C ILE A 780 -107.60 52.17 -30.37
N THR A 781 -107.28 52.95 -31.39
CA THR A 781 -107.78 54.32 -31.56
C THR A 781 -109.05 54.32 -32.40
N ILE A 782 -110.08 55.03 -31.92
CA ILE A 782 -111.35 55.22 -32.62
C ILE A 782 -111.67 56.71 -32.69
N THR A 783 -111.97 57.22 -33.89
CA THR A 783 -112.22 58.66 -34.09
C THR A 783 -113.39 58.94 -35.06
N PRO A 784 -114.39 59.75 -34.68
CA PRO A 784 -114.74 60.18 -33.33
C PRO A 784 -115.55 59.10 -32.60
N THR A 785 -115.53 59.12 -31.26
CA THR A 785 -116.36 58.23 -30.41
C THR A 785 -117.71 58.84 -30.00
N THR A 786 -117.93 60.13 -30.25
CA THR A 786 -119.15 60.86 -29.87
C THR A 786 -119.46 61.96 -30.89
N GLY A 787 -120.67 62.53 -30.83
CA GLY A 787 -121.10 63.61 -31.72
C GLY A 787 -121.52 63.17 -33.13
N LEU A 788 -121.65 61.85 -33.36
CA LEU A 788 -122.21 61.29 -34.59
C LEU A 788 -123.74 61.31 -34.54
N THR A 789 -124.35 61.64 -35.68
CA THR A 789 -125.82 61.69 -35.84
C THR A 789 -126.27 60.99 -37.11
N THR A 790 -127.26 60.12 -37.00
CA THR A 790 -128.00 59.55 -38.14
C THR A 790 -129.44 60.07 -38.14
N THR A 791 -130.23 59.76 -39.16
CA THR A 791 -131.65 60.14 -39.21
C THR A 791 -132.52 58.94 -39.56
N GLU A 792 -133.78 58.95 -39.09
CA GLU A 792 -134.80 57.94 -39.41
C GLU A 792 -134.87 57.67 -40.93
N ALA A 793 -134.77 58.73 -41.75
CA ALA A 793 -134.76 58.67 -43.22
C ALA A 793 -133.47 58.05 -43.85
N GLY A 794 -132.73 57.20 -43.12
CA GLY A 794 -131.53 56.52 -43.60
C GLY A 794 -130.26 57.37 -43.60
N GLY A 795 -130.19 58.43 -42.79
CA GLY A 795 -129.00 59.28 -42.69
C GLY A 795 -127.78 58.53 -42.16
N THR A 796 -126.58 58.83 -42.66
CA THR A 796 -125.34 58.11 -42.32
C THR A 796 -124.33 58.96 -41.57
N ALA A 797 -123.57 58.34 -40.68
CA ALA A 797 -122.36 58.90 -40.07
C ALA A 797 -121.18 57.92 -40.19
N THR A 798 -119.95 58.39 -39.94
CA THR A 798 -118.74 57.56 -40.05
C THR A 798 -117.77 57.79 -38.89
N PHE A 799 -117.02 56.74 -38.55
CA PHE A 799 -115.86 56.80 -37.69
C PHE A 799 -114.73 55.92 -38.27
N THR A 800 -113.50 56.13 -37.82
CA THR A 800 -112.37 55.25 -38.16
C THR A 800 -111.94 54.43 -36.94
N VAL A 801 -111.37 53.25 -37.22
CA VAL A 801 -110.66 52.39 -36.25
C VAL A 801 -109.21 52.23 -36.73
N GLN A 802 -108.25 52.24 -35.83
CA GLN A 802 -106.81 52.06 -36.11
C GLN A 802 -106.14 51.35 -34.92
N LEU A 803 -105.08 50.58 -35.17
CA LEU A 803 -104.22 50.08 -34.09
C LEU A 803 -103.07 51.06 -33.82
N ASN A 804 -102.65 51.14 -32.56
CA ASN A 804 -101.54 51.98 -32.13
C ASN A 804 -100.17 51.38 -32.43
N THR A 805 -100.05 50.04 -32.45
CA THR A 805 -98.81 49.30 -32.70
C THR A 805 -99.05 48.16 -33.70
N GLN A 806 -97.98 47.59 -34.24
CA GLN A 806 -98.03 46.45 -35.14
C GLN A 806 -98.42 45.17 -34.38
N PRO A 807 -99.42 44.40 -34.87
CA PRO A 807 -99.78 43.13 -34.27
C PRO A 807 -98.94 41.98 -34.86
N THR A 808 -98.54 41.07 -33.98
CA THR A 808 -97.87 39.79 -34.30
C THR A 808 -98.79 38.78 -34.99
N ALA A 809 -100.11 38.90 -34.79
CA ALA A 809 -101.13 38.09 -35.44
C ALA A 809 -102.44 38.87 -35.65
N ASP A 810 -103.20 38.54 -36.69
CA ASP A 810 -104.37 39.32 -37.12
C ASP A 810 -105.35 39.65 -35.98
N VAL A 811 -105.71 40.93 -35.86
CA VAL A 811 -106.60 41.48 -34.83
C VAL A 811 -107.93 41.83 -35.46
N THR A 812 -108.96 41.03 -35.16
CA THR A 812 -110.32 41.29 -35.63
C THR A 812 -111.15 41.96 -34.52
N ILE A 813 -111.69 43.13 -34.80
CA ILE A 813 -112.59 43.88 -33.93
C ILE A 813 -114.03 43.68 -34.44
N PRO A 814 -114.89 42.96 -33.71
CA PRO A 814 -116.28 42.72 -34.11
C PRO A 814 -117.15 43.97 -33.87
N LEU A 815 -117.99 44.31 -34.85
CA LEU A 815 -118.82 45.52 -34.86
C LEU A 815 -120.30 45.16 -34.70
N THR A 816 -120.96 45.74 -33.69
CA THR A 816 -122.38 45.51 -33.38
C THR A 816 -123.06 46.78 -32.88
N SER A 817 -124.29 47.03 -33.31
CA SER A 817 -125.20 48.03 -32.71
C SER A 817 -125.95 47.44 -31.52
N ASN A 818 -126.20 48.25 -30.48
CA ASN A 818 -126.98 47.85 -29.30
C ASN A 818 -128.50 48.07 -29.43
N LYS A 819 -128.97 48.93 -30.35
CA LYS A 819 -130.40 49.18 -30.65
C LYS A 819 -130.55 49.21 -32.18
N THR A 820 -130.64 48.02 -32.79
CA THR A 820 -130.67 47.84 -34.27
C THR A 820 -131.93 48.40 -34.95
N THR A 821 -132.93 48.85 -34.20
CA THR A 821 -134.07 49.63 -34.70
C THR A 821 -133.71 51.07 -35.03
N GLU A 822 -132.61 51.61 -34.47
CA GLU A 822 -132.16 52.98 -34.73
C GLU A 822 -131.06 53.08 -35.76
N GLY A 823 -130.23 52.05 -35.79
CA GLY A 823 -128.87 52.19 -36.28
C GLY A 823 -128.24 50.85 -36.60
N THR A 824 -127.83 50.72 -37.85
CA THR A 824 -127.05 49.58 -38.36
C THR A 824 -125.62 50.00 -38.68
N VAL A 825 -124.74 49.02 -38.87
CA VAL A 825 -123.33 49.21 -39.21
C VAL A 825 -123.01 48.46 -40.51
N ASP A 826 -122.19 49.06 -41.37
CA ASP A 826 -121.90 48.54 -42.72
C ASP A 826 -121.09 47.23 -42.74
N LYS A 827 -120.44 46.89 -41.62
CA LYS A 827 -119.52 45.77 -41.46
C LYS A 827 -119.77 45.04 -40.15
N SER A 828 -119.66 43.72 -40.16
CA SER A 828 -119.68 42.89 -38.94
C SER A 828 -118.37 42.92 -38.15
N SER A 829 -117.28 43.37 -38.77
CA SER A 829 -115.95 43.49 -38.15
C SER A 829 -115.00 44.32 -39.00
N VAL A 830 -113.92 44.81 -38.41
CA VAL A 830 -112.69 45.24 -39.09
C VAL A 830 -111.52 44.37 -38.66
N THR A 831 -110.61 44.05 -39.58
CA THR A 831 -109.47 43.17 -39.31
C THR A 831 -108.17 43.87 -39.69
N PHE A 832 -107.24 43.90 -38.74
CA PHE A 832 -105.91 44.48 -38.88
C PHE A 832 -104.86 43.37 -38.88
N THR A 833 -103.88 43.51 -39.74
CA THR A 833 -102.73 42.61 -39.92
C THR A 833 -101.45 43.43 -39.74
N SER A 834 -100.30 42.75 -39.65
CA SER A 834 -98.99 43.43 -39.62
C SER A 834 -98.72 44.36 -40.81
N ALA A 835 -99.48 44.24 -41.91
CA ALA A 835 -99.36 45.08 -43.10
C ALA A 835 -100.33 46.28 -43.18
N ASN A 836 -101.36 46.36 -42.33
CA ASN A 836 -102.36 47.44 -42.39
C ASN A 836 -102.84 48.01 -41.04
N TRP A 837 -102.26 47.57 -39.92
CA TRP A 837 -102.57 48.04 -38.56
C TRP A 837 -102.62 49.57 -38.42
N ASN A 838 -101.67 50.26 -39.06
CA ASN A 838 -101.52 51.71 -39.04
C ASN A 838 -102.41 52.45 -40.06
N GLN A 839 -103.27 51.75 -40.81
CA GLN A 839 -104.18 52.35 -41.79
C GLN A 839 -105.59 52.48 -41.19
N PRO A 840 -106.12 53.70 -40.95
CA PRO A 840 -107.45 53.89 -40.37
C PRO A 840 -108.55 53.26 -41.26
N GLN A 841 -109.27 52.27 -40.72
CA GLN A 841 -110.39 51.63 -41.39
C GLN A 841 -111.70 52.35 -41.07
N THR A 842 -112.31 52.99 -42.06
CA THR A 842 -113.61 53.66 -41.92
C THR A 842 -114.74 52.65 -41.73
N VAL A 843 -115.62 52.92 -40.78
CA VAL A 843 -116.87 52.21 -40.51
C VAL A 843 -118.02 53.19 -40.75
N THR A 844 -119.09 52.72 -41.38
CA THR A 844 -120.29 53.53 -41.68
C THR A 844 -121.45 53.06 -40.82
N VAL A 845 -122.14 54.00 -40.19
CA VAL A 845 -123.38 53.76 -39.45
C VAL A 845 -124.54 54.42 -40.17
N THR A 846 -125.67 53.73 -40.22
CA THR A 846 -126.85 54.14 -41.00
C THR A 846 -128.07 54.09 -40.10
N GLY A 847 -128.79 55.22 -40.03
CA GLY A 847 -130.07 55.32 -39.33
C GLY A 847 -131.11 54.38 -39.93
N VAL A 848 -132.03 53.92 -39.09
CA VAL A 848 -133.13 53.03 -39.49
C VAL A 848 -134.47 53.74 -39.25
N ASP A 849 -135.40 53.55 -40.18
CA ASP A 849 -136.78 54.03 -40.12
C ASP A 849 -137.63 53.05 -39.28
N ASP A 850 -138.36 53.57 -38.30
CA ASP A 850 -139.15 52.82 -37.33
C ASP A 850 -140.61 53.27 -37.40
N SER A 851 -141.56 52.39 -37.06
CA SER A 851 -142.99 52.73 -37.05
C SER A 851 -143.45 53.44 -35.76
N ILE A 852 -142.53 53.82 -34.88
CA ILE A 852 -142.78 54.43 -33.57
C ILE A 852 -142.08 55.79 -33.50
N ALA A 853 -142.86 56.87 -33.44
CA ALA A 853 -142.32 58.21 -33.19
C ALA A 853 -141.91 58.35 -31.71
N ASP A 854 -140.68 57.97 -31.35
CA ASP A 854 -140.11 58.09 -29.99
C ASP A 854 -139.08 59.23 -29.82
N GLY A 855 -138.66 59.89 -30.91
CA GLY A 855 -137.77 61.07 -30.92
C GLY A 855 -136.29 60.70 -30.84
N ASN A 856 -135.40 61.67 -30.59
CA ASN A 856 -133.93 61.45 -30.71
C ASN A 856 -133.40 60.25 -29.90
N GLN A 857 -133.12 59.12 -30.55
CA GLN A 857 -132.66 57.88 -29.91
C GLN A 857 -131.14 57.77 -29.86
N ALA A 858 -130.58 57.51 -28.67
CA ALA A 858 -129.17 57.20 -28.52
C ALA A 858 -128.91 55.70 -28.70
N TYR A 859 -128.01 55.34 -29.62
CA TYR A 859 -127.47 54.00 -29.79
C TYR A 859 -125.95 54.00 -29.74
N GLN A 860 -125.36 52.80 -29.63
CA GLN A 860 -123.93 52.61 -29.48
C GLN A 860 -123.45 51.48 -30.41
N ILE A 861 -122.41 51.78 -31.19
CA ILE A 861 -121.63 50.76 -31.91
C ILE A 861 -120.41 50.41 -31.06
N LEU A 862 -120.09 49.12 -30.96
CA LEU A 862 -119.12 48.53 -30.02
C LEU A 862 -119.54 48.71 -28.56
N LYS A 863 -119.71 47.58 -27.84
CA LYS A 863 -119.94 47.59 -26.38
C LYS A 863 -119.60 46.26 -25.69
N THR A 864 -119.75 45.15 -26.41
CA THR A 864 -120.03 43.81 -25.84
C THR A 864 -118.99 42.72 -26.14
N ALA A 865 -117.98 42.99 -26.97
CA ALA A 865 -116.99 42.00 -27.36
C ALA A 865 -115.59 42.62 -27.46
N ASP A 866 -114.60 41.85 -27.00
CA ASP A 866 -113.18 42.18 -27.10
C ASP A 866 -112.65 41.84 -28.51
N THR A 867 -111.39 42.18 -28.77
CA THR A 867 -110.62 41.69 -29.92
C THR A 867 -110.64 40.16 -30.03
N THR A 868 -110.84 39.67 -31.25
CA THR A 868 -110.58 38.26 -31.62
C THR A 868 -109.21 38.20 -32.30
N THR A 869 -108.22 37.65 -31.59
CA THR A 869 -106.84 37.47 -32.06
C THR A 869 -106.11 36.36 -31.30
N THR A 870 -104.97 35.91 -31.83
CA THR A 870 -103.97 35.13 -31.10
C THR A 870 -102.80 35.97 -30.58
N ASP A 871 -102.69 37.24 -30.99
CA ASP A 871 -101.71 38.20 -30.47
C ASP A 871 -101.94 38.43 -28.96
N THR A 872 -100.90 38.26 -28.15
CA THR A 872 -101.02 38.33 -26.68
C THR A 872 -101.16 39.74 -26.12
N THR A 873 -100.75 40.77 -26.86
CA THR A 873 -100.85 42.18 -26.44
C THR A 873 -102.20 42.78 -26.80
N TYR A 874 -102.73 42.41 -27.96
CA TYR A 874 -104.02 42.88 -28.45
C TYR A 874 -105.20 42.09 -27.90
N LYS A 875 -105.00 40.89 -27.37
CA LYS A 875 -106.05 40.02 -26.81
C LYS A 875 -106.71 40.61 -25.56
N ASN A 876 -108.04 40.50 -25.51
CA ASN A 876 -108.90 41.06 -24.46
C ASN A 876 -108.85 42.60 -24.36
N LEU A 877 -108.24 43.32 -25.32
CA LEU A 877 -108.38 44.77 -25.40
C LEU A 877 -109.80 45.10 -25.88
N LYS A 878 -110.55 45.85 -25.07
CA LYS A 878 -111.86 46.36 -25.46
C LYS A 878 -111.71 47.71 -26.17
N PRO A 879 -112.20 47.89 -27.41
CA PRO A 879 -112.31 49.19 -28.05
C PRO A 879 -113.28 50.13 -27.33
N ALA A 880 -113.15 51.44 -27.58
CA ALA A 880 -114.08 52.43 -27.05
C ALA A 880 -115.49 52.33 -27.69
N ASP A 881 -116.54 52.41 -26.86
CA ASP A 881 -117.92 52.50 -27.32
C ASP A 881 -118.12 53.79 -28.16
N VAL A 882 -118.71 53.69 -29.35
CA VAL A 882 -119.05 54.83 -30.22
C VAL A 882 -120.51 55.21 -30.01
N ALA A 883 -120.77 56.39 -29.45
CA ALA A 883 -122.11 56.92 -29.22
C ALA A 883 -122.64 57.69 -30.45
N VAL A 884 -123.83 57.32 -30.90
CA VAL A 884 -124.51 57.88 -32.07
C VAL A 884 -125.95 58.22 -31.68
N THR A 885 -126.50 59.31 -32.21
CA THR A 885 -127.92 59.67 -32.02
C THR A 885 -128.66 59.60 -33.34
N ASN A 886 -129.76 58.84 -33.40
CA ASN A 886 -130.75 58.91 -34.49
C ASN A 886 -131.66 60.13 -34.25
N THR A 887 -131.95 60.94 -35.26
CA THR A 887 -132.62 62.25 -35.13
C THR A 887 -133.62 62.56 -36.23
#